data_AF-K4QWL4-F1
#
_entry.id   AF-K4QWL4-F1
#
_cell.length_a   1.000
_cell.length_b   1.000
_cell.length_c   1.000
_cell.angle_alpha   90.00
_cell.angle_beta   90.00
_cell.angle_gamma   90.00
#
_symmetry.space_group_name_H-M   'P 1'
#
loop_
_entity.id
_entity.type
_entity.pdbx_description
1 polymer ?
#
loop_
_entity_poly.entity_id
_entity_poly.type
_entity_poly.pdbx_seq_one_letter_code
_entity_poly.pdbx_strand_id
1 'polypeptide(L)'
;MNTAAAPGRSAAVLIGVSRYDHLAPLPGVRGNVVDLAEQLRDPAVWGLSEERCRVVLEPTDATAAFEPLRETADGGLDTLVVYYAGHGLIDPNRGDLGLGLPGSVVGRPYTSLPYYWLSEELKGLRIERRIVILDCCYSGRALGMMSDAQSAVANGAEIEGTYLIASADESAQAVAPPGARHTAFTGELISLLAGGVPDGPELLPLDTVFQHLSAACRSRSFPLPQKRVRNSAGQLPIFRNRAYAPMRAGRLLAERYELGQLIEADSATETYAARDTELDRPVLIKMMRPEAAADAALAAGFRRRAKARAALRHPFVAVLHDIGTTRRDHVPCPYLVTESVAGETLGTFVRRRQNHPDWVVAVVCELLGVLEHAHGLGVFGWRLDPESVVFTAENHVKVVDLGDAPDGHDDLLEVGRLLRTLLAGAAPPTSYEVDAVVRRALATDPAQRYRSAGDLWRELYDLRGRATRPEPVSAPESLWMRFAAGSHKGMIREQNEDSGYAGPRLLALADGLGAAPAGAVASSEVIASLVELDDDTGDPPDLLTPLHAAAQRAQRQLAAMAEEDPQLRGMATTLTALLWVGSRLGLVHIGDSRAYLLRDGTLTQITQDNRPMVSTAEEVDPEFWVRKALAGDRYLLCTDGLSDVVSDESIEECLASHLHPQETVGALVTLALRGGGPGNISCIVADFLATREDDGPLSDTPVVIGAVAENQTDLYAN
;
A
#
# COMPACT_ATOMS: atom_id res chain seq x y z
N MET A 1 -18.12 9.11 6.12
CA MET A 1 -18.63 10.25 5.32
C MET A 1 -17.88 11.51 5.73
N ASN A 2 -16.66 11.71 5.22
CA ASN A 2 -15.75 12.79 5.63
C ASN A 2 -15.31 13.66 4.44
N THR A 3 -16.19 13.82 3.45
CA THR A 3 -15.91 14.59 2.22
C THR A 3 -16.44 16.01 2.37
N ALA A 4 -15.63 17.01 1.99
CA ALA A 4 -16.06 18.41 1.94
C ALA A 4 -17.34 18.58 1.11
N ALA A 5 -18.13 19.62 1.42
CA ALA A 5 -19.31 19.96 0.63
C ALA A 5 -18.95 20.08 -0.86
N ALA A 6 -19.53 19.21 -1.70
CA ALA A 6 -19.18 19.14 -3.12
C ALA A 6 -19.56 20.45 -3.83
N PRO A 7 -18.62 21.15 -4.49
CA PRO A 7 -18.88 22.47 -5.08
C PRO A 7 -20.01 22.45 -6.12
N GLY A 8 -20.10 21.37 -6.91
CA GLY A 8 -21.15 21.22 -7.93
C GLY A 8 -22.58 21.02 -7.39
N ARG A 9 -22.72 20.64 -6.11
CA ARG A 9 -24.00 20.48 -5.40
C ARG A 9 -24.18 21.51 -4.29
N SER A 10 -23.35 22.55 -4.28
CA SER A 10 -23.36 23.59 -3.26
C SER A 10 -23.55 24.96 -3.89
N ALA A 11 -24.03 25.92 -3.11
CA ALA A 11 -24.15 27.30 -3.57
C ALA A 11 -23.99 28.32 -2.43
N ALA A 12 -23.74 29.57 -2.81
CA ALA A 12 -23.70 30.72 -1.93
C ALA A 12 -24.46 31.91 -2.53
N VAL A 13 -25.22 32.60 -1.69
CA VAL A 13 -25.90 33.87 -2.02
C VAL A 13 -25.47 34.92 -1.00
N LEU A 14 -24.75 35.93 -1.48
CA LEU A 14 -24.15 36.98 -0.66
C LEU A 14 -24.90 38.29 -0.88
N ILE A 15 -25.68 38.70 0.11
CA ILE A 15 -26.52 39.89 0.08
C ILE A 15 -25.80 41.01 0.83
N GLY A 16 -25.57 42.15 0.17
CA GLY A 16 -24.88 43.30 0.75
C GLY A 16 -25.63 44.60 0.49
N VAL A 17 -25.85 45.37 1.55
CA VAL A 17 -26.42 46.73 1.46
C VAL A 17 -25.42 47.71 2.06
N SER A 18 -24.76 48.47 1.18
CA SER A 18 -23.71 49.43 1.54
C SER A 18 -24.21 50.88 1.48
N ARG A 19 -25.30 51.13 0.76
CA ARG A 19 -25.87 52.47 0.56
C ARG A 19 -27.30 52.52 1.09
N TYR A 20 -27.61 53.62 1.75
CA TYR A 20 -28.92 53.84 2.37
C TYR A 20 -29.39 55.27 2.14
N ASP A 21 -30.68 55.44 1.93
CA ASP A 21 -31.33 56.75 1.77
C ASP A 21 -31.56 57.42 3.14
N HIS A 22 -31.71 56.61 4.19
CA HIS A 22 -32.16 57.05 5.51
C HIS A 22 -31.30 56.56 6.68
N LEU A 23 -30.27 55.75 6.41
CA LEU A 23 -29.32 55.23 7.40
C LEU A 23 -27.90 55.66 7.01
N ALA A 24 -26.95 55.54 7.95
CA ALA A 24 -25.55 55.79 7.64
C ALA A 24 -25.01 54.77 6.61
N PRO A 25 -24.22 55.19 5.61
CA PRO A 25 -23.65 54.26 4.64
C PRO A 25 -22.62 53.33 5.30
N LEU A 26 -22.53 52.11 4.79
CA LEU A 26 -21.59 51.07 5.23
C LEU A 26 -20.69 50.67 4.05
N PRO A 27 -19.75 51.52 3.61
CA PRO A 27 -18.99 51.29 2.39
C PRO A 27 -18.20 49.97 2.38
N GLY A 28 -17.77 49.49 3.56
CA GLY A 28 -17.09 48.20 3.70
C GLY A 28 -17.94 46.98 3.30
N VAL A 29 -19.28 47.07 3.33
CA VAL A 29 -20.18 45.97 2.95
C VAL A 29 -20.00 45.57 1.48
N ARG A 30 -19.71 46.52 0.60
CA ARG A 30 -19.41 46.20 -0.81
C ARG A 30 -18.13 45.37 -0.93
N GLY A 31 -17.10 45.73 -0.17
CA GLY A 31 -15.86 44.97 -0.09
C GLY A 31 -16.08 43.56 0.47
N ASN A 32 -16.95 43.43 1.48
CA ASN A 32 -17.31 42.15 2.07
C ASN A 32 -17.83 41.15 1.02
N VAL A 33 -18.91 41.50 0.30
CA VAL A 33 -19.57 40.54 -0.60
C VAL A 33 -18.72 40.22 -1.83
N VAL A 34 -17.93 41.17 -2.32
CA VAL A 34 -17.04 40.96 -3.48
C VAL A 34 -15.89 40.04 -3.10
N ASP A 35 -15.16 40.37 -2.04
CA ASP A 35 -13.96 39.62 -1.66
C ASP A 35 -14.32 38.26 -1.03
N LEU A 36 -15.47 38.14 -0.35
CA LEU A 36 -15.99 36.85 0.11
C LEU A 36 -16.42 35.97 -1.08
N ALA A 37 -17.08 36.53 -2.11
CA ALA A 37 -17.39 35.76 -3.33
C ALA A 37 -16.11 35.24 -4.00
N GLU A 38 -15.05 36.06 -4.04
CA GLU A 38 -13.75 35.66 -4.57
C GLU A 38 -13.19 34.47 -3.78
N GLN A 39 -13.20 34.51 -2.44
CA GLN A 39 -12.73 33.37 -1.63
C GLN A 39 -13.59 32.12 -1.86
N LEU A 40 -14.92 32.22 -1.93
CA LEU A 40 -15.79 31.05 -2.12
C LEU A 40 -15.68 30.43 -3.53
N ARG A 41 -15.33 31.22 -4.54
CA ARG A 41 -15.09 30.75 -5.92
C ARG A 41 -13.70 30.14 -6.10
N ASP A 42 -12.77 30.44 -5.20
CA ASP A 42 -11.40 29.96 -5.32
C ASP A 42 -11.30 28.43 -5.10
N PRO A 43 -10.72 27.66 -6.03
CA PRO A 43 -10.59 26.20 -5.91
C PRO A 43 -9.77 25.71 -4.71
N ALA A 44 -8.90 26.55 -4.16
CA ALA A 44 -8.11 26.26 -2.97
C ALA A 44 -8.89 26.47 -1.67
N VAL A 45 -10.10 27.06 -1.72
CA VAL A 45 -10.99 27.26 -0.56
C VAL A 45 -12.26 26.43 -0.72
N TRP A 46 -13.00 26.59 -1.81
CA TRP A 46 -14.21 25.78 -2.08
C TRP A 46 -14.38 25.49 -3.57
N GLY A 47 -14.26 26.48 -4.44
CA GLY A 47 -14.35 26.28 -5.89
C GLY A 47 -15.78 26.35 -6.44
N LEU A 48 -16.66 27.18 -5.87
CA LEU A 48 -17.99 27.42 -6.42
C LEU A 48 -17.88 28.08 -7.80
N SER A 49 -18.75 27.71 -8.74
CA SER A 49 -18.86 28.42 -10.01
C SER A 49 -19.48 29.81 -9.82
N GLU A 50 -19.32 30.68 -10.81
CA GLU A 50 -19.94 32.01 -10.79
C GLU A 50 -21.48 31.95 -10.68
N GLU A 51 -22.11 31.00 -11.35
CA GLU A 51 -23.56 30.75 -11.28
C GLU A 51 -24.01 30.28 -9.89
N ARG A 52 -23.15 29.54 -9.18
CA ARG A 52 -23.43 28.99 -7.85
C ARG A 52 -23.00 29.92 -6.71
N CYS A 53 -22.32 31.03 -6.99
CA CYS A 53 -21.91 32.02 -5.99
C CYS A 53 -22.42 33.42 -6.39
N ARG A 54 -23.67 33.73 -6.04
CA ARG A 54 -24.36 34.95 -6.45
C ARG A 54 -24.12 36.09 -5.47
N VAL A 55 -23.79 37.27 -5.99
CA VAL A 55 -23.68 38.52 -5.21
C VAL A 55 -24.91 39.38 -5.51
N VAL A 56 -25.65 39.76 -4.46
CA VAL A 56 -26.84 40.61 -4.53
C VAL A 56 -26.53 41.93 -3.81
N LEU A 57 -26.27 42.97 -4.57
CA LEU A 57 -25.93 44.29 -4.04
C LEU A 57 -27.13 45.23 -4.09
N GLU A 58 -27.39 45.89 -2.96
CA GLU A 58 -28.43 46.90 -2.80
C GLU A 58 -29.85 46.43 -3.25
N PRO A 59 -30.33 45.24 -2.83
CA PRO A 59 -31.70 44.82 -3.15
C PRO A 59 -32.71 45.84 -2.65
N THR A 60 -33.61 46.30 -3.54
CA THR A 60 -34.58 47.35 -3.24
C THR A 60 -35.77 46.86 -2.43
N ASP A 61 -36.06 45.56 -2.49
CA ASP A 61 -37.20 44.91 -1.82
C ASP A 61 -36.90 43.43 -1.53
N ALA A 62 -37.88 42.74 -0.93
CA ALA A 62 -37.79 41.32 -0.58
C ALA A 62 -37.65 40.40 -1.80
N THR A 63 -38.30 40.73 -2.91
CA THR A 63 -38.22 39.96 -4.15
C THR A 63 -36.81 40.00 -4.71
N ALA A 64 -36.23 41.20 -4.82
CA ALA A 64 -34.85 41.39 -5.27
C ALA A 64 -33.82 40.68 -4.37
N ALA A 65 -34.12 40.54 -3.07
CA ALA A 65 -33.26 39.83 -2.13
C ALA A 65 -33.39 38.28 -2.22
N PHE A 66 -34.59 37.75 -2.46
CA PHE A 66 -34.86 36.30 -2.39
C PHE A 66 -34.97 35.59 -3.73
N GLU A 67 -35.26 36.27 -4.83
CA GLU A 67 -35.31 35.64 -6.16
C GLU A 67 -33.98 34.96 -6.54
N PRO A 68 -32.80 35.59 -6.32
CA PRO A 68 -31.51 34.92 -6.54
C PRO A 68 -31.32 33.67 -5.67
N LEU A 69 -31.93 33.61 -4.48
CA LEU A 69 -31.90 32.44 -3.60
C LEU A 69 -32.62 31.24 -4.23
N ARG A 70 -33.81 31.48 -4.79
CA ARG A 70 -34.63 30.46 -5.45
C ARG A 70 -34.00 29.98 -6.75
N GLU A 71 -33.56 30.91 -7.59
CA GLU A 71 -32.90 30.58 -8.86
C GLU A 71 -31.66 29.72 -8.66
N THR A 72 -30.89 29.98 -7.60
CA THR A 72 -29.65 29.24 -7.31
C THR A 72 -29.90 27.85 -6.70
N ALA A 73 -31.01 27.72 -5.95
CA ALA A 73 -31.43 26.48 -5.32
C ALA A 73 -32.23 25.56 -6.25
N ASP A 74 -32.54 26.00 -7.47
CA ASP A 74 -33.24 25.17 -8.45
C ASP A 74 -32.42 23.92 -8.80
N GLY A 75 -33.09 22.77 -8.88
CA GLY A 75 -32.45 21.46 -9.06
C GLY A 75 -31.94 20.75 -7.79
N GLY A 76 -32.07 21.36 -6.61
CA GLY A 76 -31.70 20.76 -5.31
C GLY A 76 -30.21 20.87 -4.97
N LEU A 77 -29.91 21.16 -3.70
CA LEU A 77 -28.55 21.39 -3.20
C LEU A 77 -28.26 20.55 -1.96
N ASP A 78 -27.00 20.19 -1.77
CA ASP A 78 -26.56 19.57 -0.52
C ASP A 78 -26.18 20.64 0.50
N THR A 79 -25.73 21.81 0.06
CA THR A 79 -25.31 22.92 0.92
C THR A 79 -25.62 24.27 0.30
N LEU A 80 -26.20 25.17 1.09
CA LEU A 80 -26.43 26.55 0.72
C LEU A 80 -25.92 27.49 1.82
N VAL A 81 -25.05 28.44 1.44
CA VAL A 81 -24.62 29.56 2.29
C VAL A 81 -25.43 30.80 1.92
N VAL A 82 -26.12 31.39 2.88
CA VAL A 82 -26.71 32.72 2.77
C VAL A 82 -25.94 33.66 3.67
N TYR A 83 -25.33 34.67 3.09
CA TYR A 83 -24.64 35.72 3.80
C TYR A 83 -25.42 37.02 3.64
N TYR A 84 -25.62 37.76 4.74
CA TYR A 84 -26.17 39.10 4.72
C TYR A 84 -25.27 40.06 5.48
N ALA A 85 -25.00 41.23 4.89
CA ALA A 85 -24.36 42.34 5.57
C ALA A 85 -25.03 43.68 5.31
N GLY A 86 -25.17 44.48 6.37
CA GLY A 86 -25.88 45.76 6.34
C GLY A 86 -26.32 46.18 7.75
N HIS A 87 -27.26 47.12 7.82
CA HIS A 87 -27.92 47.49 9.08
C HIS A 87 -28.90 46.42 9.52
N GLY A 88 -28.84 46.07 10.80
CA GLY A 88 -29.90 45.31 11.46
C GLY A 88 -30.83 46.27 12.18
N LEU A 89 -32.12 46.15 11.92
CA LEU A 89 -33.17 46.97 12.49
C LEU A 89 -34.02 46.10 13.42
N ILE A 90 -34.54 46.69 14.49
CA ILE A 90 -35.43 45.99 15.41
C ILE A 90 -36.86 46.45 15.12
N ASP A 91 -37.78 45.50 14.97
CA ASP A 91 -39.21 45.81 14.99
C ASP A 91 -39.59 46.27 16.41
N PRO A 92 -40.00 47.54 16.61
CA PRO A 92 -40.31 48.05 17.95
C PRO A 92 -41.53 47.39 18.59
N ASN A 93 -42.39 46.74 17.81
CA ASN A 93 -43.60 46.08 18.29
C ASN A 93 -43.40 44.58 18.55
N ARG A 94 -42.59 43.91 17.72
CA ARG A 94 -42.37 42.46 17.80
C ARG A 94 -41.04 42.06 18.44
N GLY A 95 -40.06 42.96 18.44
CA GLY A 95 -38.69 42.67 18.89
C GLY A 95 -37.85 41.90 17.86
N ASP A 96 -38.43 41.60 16.71
CA ASP A 96 -37.88 40.82 15.62
C ASP A 96 -36.73 41.52 14.89
N LEU A 97 -35.77 40.74 14.36
CA LEU A 97 -34.71 41.26 13.50
C LEU A 97 -35.23 41.54 12.09
N GLY A 98 -35.04 42.77 11.62
CA GLY A 98 -35.18 43.18 10.22
C GLY A 98 -33.82 43.45 9.59
N LEU A 99 -33.59 42.89 8.41
CA LEU A 99 -32.42 43.14 7.57
C LEU A 99 -32.65 44.42 6.76
N GLY A 100 -31.83 45.44 6.94
CA GLY A 100 -31.95 46.73 6.27
C GLY A 100 -31.71 46.65 4.77
N LEU A 101 -32.60 47.29 4.01
CA LEU A 101 -32.53 47.54 2.56
C LEU A 101 -32.22 49.03 2.32
N PRO A 102 -31.87 49.47 1.09
CA PRO A 102 -31.49 50.86 0.83
C PRO A 102 -32.50 51.91 1.32
N GLY A 103 -33.79 51.62 1.17
CA GLY A 103 -34.89 52.50 1.61
C GLY A 103 -35.34 52.30 3.06
N SER A 104 -34.65 51.49 3.87
CA SER A 104 -35.09 51.19 5.24
C SER A 104 -34.96 52.39 6.18
N VAL A 105 -35.94 52.53 7.08
CA VAL A 105 -36.02 53.61 8.07
C VAL A 105 -36.14 53.02 9.48
N VAL A 106 -35.36 53.55 10.43
CA VAL A 106 -35.45 53.16 11.85
C VAL A 106 -36.88 53.36 12.39
N GLY A 107 -37.40 52.36 13.09
CA GLY A 107 -38.75 52.39 13.67
C GLY A 107 -39.90 52.13 12.68
N ARG A 108 -39.62 51.89 11.39
CA ARG A 108 -40.60 51.51 10.36
C ARG A 108 -40.32 50.09 9.85
N PRO A 109 -40.74 49.03 10.56
CA PRO A 109 -40.34 47.65 10.25
C PRO A 109 -40.71 47.20 8.84
N TYR A 110 -41.82 47.70 8.27
CA TYR A 110 -42.28 47.42 6.91
C TYR A 110 -41.37 47.95 5.78
N THR A 111 -40.34 48.73 6.13
CA THR A 111 -39.32 49.22 5.17
C THR A 111 -38.05 48.37 5.16
N SER A 112 -37.98 47.35 6.02
CA SER A 112 -36.87 46.41 6.14
C SER A 112 -37.34 44.99 5.80
N LEU A 113 -36.40 44.07 5.61
CA LEU A 113 -36.69 42.67 5.30
C LEU A 113 -36.73 41.83 6.60
N PRO A 114 -37.89 41.36 7.07
CA PRO A 114 -37.94 40.57 8.29
C PRO A 114 -37.14 39.27 8.17
N TYR A 115 -36.28 38.96 9.15
CA TYR A 115 -35.43 37.78 9.12
C TYR A 115 -36.24 36.47 9.04
N TYR A 116 -37.41 36.42 9.68
CA TYR A 116 -38.25 35.23 9.63
C TYR A 116 -38.72 34.89 8.21
N TRP A 117 -38.82 35.86 7.28
CA TRP A 117 -39.11 35.57 5.87
C TRP A 117 -37.98 34.80 5.20
N LEU A 118 -36.72 35.16 5.49
CA LEU A 118 -35.57 34.40 5.01
C LEU A 118 -35.59 32.98 5.57
N SER A 119 -35.94 32.83 6.85
CA SER A 119 -36.06 31.51 7.46
C SER A 119 -37.16 30.67 6.78
N GLU A 120 -38.32 31.24 6.46
CA GLU A 120 -39.41 30.54 5.75
C GLU A 120 -39.03 30.18 4.31
N GLU A 121 -38.35 31.08 3.58
CA GLU A 121 -37.85 30.76 2.24
C GLU A 121 -36.87 29.58 2.28
N LEU A 122 -35.92 29.59 3.22
CA LEU A 122 -34.98 28.48 3.38
C LEU A 122 -35.66 27.15 3.73
N LYS A 123 -36.78 27.17 4.48
CA LYS A 123 -37.59 25.96 4.74
C LYS A 123 -38.18 25.37 3.45
N GLY A 124 -38.62 26.22 2.53
CA GLY A 124 -39.24 25.81 1.28
C GLY A 124 -38.28 25.14 0.28
N LEU A 125 -36.97 25.31 0.46
CA LEU A 125 -35.96 24.77 -0.47
C LEU A 125 -35.59 23.32 -0.15
N ARG A 126 -35.40 22.51 -1.20
CA ARG A 126 -34.90 21.12 -1.10
C ARG A 126 -33.39 21.10 -0.89
N ILE A 127 -32.98 21.31 0.36
CA ILE A 127 -31.57 21.43 0.74
C ILE A 127 -31.28 20.62 2.00
N GLU A 128 -30.15 19.92 2.01
CA GLU A 128 -29.71 19.16 3.19
C GLU A 128 -29.10 20.07 4.26
N ARG A 129 -28.22 21.01 3.87
CA ARG A 129 -27.49 21.90 4.80
C ARG A 129 -27.73 23.38 4.48
N ARG A 130 -28.15 24.15 5.49
CA ARG A 130 -28.41 25.59 5.40
C ARG A 130 -27.47 26.34 6.32
N ILE A 131 -26.66 27.22 5.77
CA ILE A 131 -25.68 28.00 6.54
C ILE A 131 -26.05 29.46 6.38
N VAL A 132 -26.32 30.15 7.48
CA VAL A 132 -26.70 31.56 7.48
C VAL A 132 -25.64 32.34 8.23
N ILE A 133 -25.10 33.39 7.62
CA ILE A 133 -24.10 34.28 8.21
C ILE A 133 -24.66 35.70 8.19
N LEU A 134 -24.85 36.29 9.38
CA LEU A 134 -25.43 37.62 9.56
C LEU A 134 -24.38 38.59 10.12
N ASP A 135 -23.98 39.55 9.29
CA ASP A 135 -23.06 40.63 9.63
C ASP A 135 -23.79 41.97 9.72
N CYS A 136 -24.58 42.12 10.78
CA CYS A 136 -25.42 43.29 11.04
C CYS A 136 -25.65 43.49 12.55
N CYS A 137 -26.03 44.70 12.96
CA CYS A 137 -26.35 44.97 14.36
C CYS A 137 -27.52 44.11 14.86
N TYR A 138 -27.49 43.73 16.14
CA TYR A 138 -28.54 42.91 16.76
C TYR A 138 -28.73 41.51 16.12
N SER A 139 -27.76 41.05 15.32
CA SER A 139 -27.81 39.74 14.65
C SER A 139 -28.01 38.58 15.61
N GLY A 140 -27.56 38.70 16.87
CA GLY A 140 -27.77 37.70 17.91
C GLY A 140 -29.25 37.37 18.15
N ARG A 141 -30.18 38.30 17.89
CA ARG A 141 -31.62 38.08 18.14
C ARG A 141 -32.24 37.07 17.19
N ALA A 142 -31.66 36.87 16.01
CA ALA A 142 -32.04 35.79 15.11
C ALA A 142 -31.88 34.40 15.78
N LEU A 143 -30.99 34.29 16.77
CA LEU A 143 -30.80 33.07 17.55
C LEU A 143 -32.00 32.85 18.48
N GLY A 144 -32.54 33.87 19.14
CA GLY A 144 -33.69 33.79 20.06
C GLY A 144 -35.02 33.39 19.39
N MET A 145 -35.25 33.78 18.14
CA MET A 145 -36.48 33.47 17.38
C MET A 145 -36.64 31.98 17.04
N MET A 146 -35.57 31.19 17.20
CA MET A 146 -35.63 29.74 17.09
C MET A 146 -36.02 29.05 18.42
N SER A 147 -36.44 29.78 19.46
CA SER A 147 -36.68 29.28 20.83
C SER A 147 -38.11 29.39 21.37
N ASP A 148 -39.12 29.73 20.57
CA ASP A 148 -40.51 29.77 21.06
C ASP A 148 -41.09 28.36 21.30
N ALA A 149 -40.73 27.80 22.46
CA ALA A 149 -41.30 26.62 23.07
C ALA A 149 -42.68 26.88 23.74
N GLN A 150 -43.30 28.05 23.52
CA GLN A 150 -44.63 28.39 24.07
C GLN A 150 -45.79 28.41 23.06
N SER A 151 -45.53 28.12 21.79
CA SER A 151 -46.57 27.91 20.77
C SER A 151 -46.46 26.51 20.12
N ALA A 152 -46.27 25.48 20.95
CA ALA A 152 -46.24 24.08 20.51
C ALA A 152 -47.62 23.52 20.05
N VAL A 153 -48.60 24.37 19.72
CA VAL A 153 -49.93 23.98 19.24
C VAL A 153 -50.37 24.86 18.06
N ALA A 154 -49.53 25.01 17.04
CA ALA A 154 -49.95 25.27 15.66
C ALA A 154 -48.76 25.10 14.71
N ASN A 155 -48.79 24.04 13.90
CA ASN A 155 -47.93 23.77 12.74
C ASN A 155 -46.44 23.45 12.99
N GLY A 156 -46.17 22.14 13.10
CA GLY A 156 -45.17 21.40 12.32
C GLY A 156 -43.80 22.02 11.98
N ALA A 157 -42.76 21.32 12.46
CA ALA A 157 -41.38 21.26 11.95
C ALA A 157 -40.45 22.46 12.25
N GLU A 158 -39.70 22.33 13.34
CA GLU A 158 -38.41 23.01 13.52
C GLU A 158 -37.42 22.59 12.41
N ILE A 159 -36.60 23.51 11.90
CA ILE A 159 -35.77 23.27 10.70
C ILE A 159 -34.51 22.45 11.04
N GLU A 160 -34.48 21.19 10.60
CA GLU A 160 -33.30 20.33 10.65
C GLU A 160 -32.17 20.83 9.71
N GLY A 161 -30.90 20.70 10.13
CA GLY A 161 -29.73 20.96 9.25
C GLY A 161 -29.31 22.43 9.07
N THR A 162 -29.66 23.32 10.01
CA THR A 162 -29.31 24.76 9.94
C THR A 162 -28.14 25.14 10.86
N TYR A 163 -27.18 25.91 10.33
CA TYR A 163 -26.06 26.52 11.05
C TYR A 163 -26.12 28.05 10.90
N LEU A 164 -26.32 28.78 12.00
CA LEU A 164 -26.40 30.25 12.00
C LEU A 164 -25.20 30.85 12.72
N ILE A 165 -24.53 31.81 12.09
CA ILE A 165 -23.49 32.67 12.69
C ILE A 165 -23.97 34.11 12.67
N ALA A 166 -23.90 34.76 13.82
CA ALA A 166 -24.21 36.17 14.02
C ALA A 166 -22.92 36.91 14.41
N SER A 167 -22.62 38.03 13.75
CA SER A 167 -21.40 38.83 13.95
C SER A 167 -21.27 39.46 15.35
N ALA A 168 -22.40 39.68 16.03
CA ALA A 168 -22.48 40.29 17.35
C ALA A 168 -23.62 39.68 18.18
N ASP A 169 -23.52 39.81 19.50
CA ASP A 169 -24.58 39.41 20.44
C ASP A 169 -25.86 40.27 20.31
N GLU A 170 -26.93 39.87 21.03
CA GLU A 170 -28.25 40.52 21.00
C GLU A 170 -28.26 41.99 21.43
N SER A 171 -27.21 42.44 22.14
CA SER A 171 -27.05 43.77 22.71
C SER A 171 -25.92 44.59 22.11
N ALA A 172 -25.02 43.95 21.35
CA ALA A 172 -23.87 44.59 20.72
C ALA A 172 -24.13 45.05 19.28
N GLN A 173 -23.46 46.14 18.90
CA GLN A 173 -23.47 46.64 17.53
C GLN A 173 -22.31 46.02 16.73
N ALA A 174 -22.61 45.55 15.51
CA ALA A 174 -21.59 45.13 14.57
C ALA A 174 -20.73 46.34 14.19
N VAL A 175 -19.41 46.14 14.05
CA VAL A 175 -18.45 47.22 13.85
C VAL A 175 -17.98 47.26 12.39
N ALA A 176 -18.11 48.43 11.76
CA ALA A 176 -17.48 48.75 10.49
C ALA A 176 -16.40 49.82 10.73
N PRO A 177 -15.10 49.47 10.78
CA PRO A 177 -14.05 50.43 11.06
C PRO A 177 -14.00 51.54 9.99
N PRO A 178 -13.88 52.83 10.35
CA PRO A 178 -13.84 53.91 9.38
C PRO A 178 -12.71 53.75 8.35
N GLY A 179 -13.05 53.79 7.06
CA GLY A 179 -12.08 53.67 5.97
C GLY A 179 -11.55 52.25 5.71
N ALA A 180 -11.98 51.24 6.49
CA ALA A 180 -11.63 49.86 6.24
C ALA A 180 -12.37 49.30 5.01
N ARG A 181 -11.71 48.40 4.29
CA ARG A 181 -12.28 47.70 3.13
C ARG A 181 -13.41 46.74 3.51
N HIS A 182 -13.37 46.20 4.73
CA HIS A 182 -14.33 45.22 5.25
C HIS A 182 -14.91 45.65 6.60
N THR A 183 -16.07 45.12 6.95
CA THR A 183 -16.55 45.13 8.35
C THR A 183 -15.63 44.27 9.23
N ALA A 184 -15.67 44.49 10.54
CA ALA A 184 -14.79 43.81 11.49
C ALA A 184 -14.92 42.28 11.44
N PHE A 185 -16.15 41.76 11.52
CA PHE A 185 -16.40 40.32 11.48
C PHE A 185 -16.02 39.71 10.13
N THR A 186 -16.49 40.31 9.03
CA THR A 186 -16.26 39.74 7.70
C THR A 186 -14.81 39.88 7.25
N GLY A 187 -14.10 40.92 7.69
CA GLY A 187 -12.65 41.04 7.48
C GLY A 187 -11.87 39.89 8.10
N GLU A 188 -12.22 39.45 9.33
CA GLU A 188 -11.59 38.28 9.95
C GLU A 188 -11.99 36.97 9.25
N LEU A 189 -13.23 36.85 8.76
CA LEU A 189 -13.66 35.69 7.96
C LEU A 189 -12.91 35.58 6.63
N ILE A 190 -12.79 36.67 5.89
CA ILE A 190 -12.02 36.71 4.64
C ILE A 190 -10.55 36.41 4.93
N SER A 191 -9.98 36.97 5.99
CA SER A 191 -8.59 36.71 6.38
C SER A 191 -8.36 35.24 6.73
N LEU A 192 -9.30 34.61 7.44
CA LEU A 192 -9.26 33.18 7.78
C LEU A 192 -9.36 32.30 6.53
N LEU A 193 -10.30 32.58 5.62
CA LEU A 193 -10.44 31.80 4.39
C LEU A 193 -9.24 31.99 3.45
N ALA A 194 -8.70 33.21 3.39
CA ALA A 194 -7.58 33.53 2.52
C ALA A 194 -6.26 32.93 3.02
N GLY A 195 -5.99 33.03 4.32
CA GLY A 195 -4.76 32.56 4.96
C GLY A 195 -4.81 31.11 5.41
N GLY A 196 -6.01 30.58 5.68
CA GLY A 196 -6.21 29.30 6.34
C GLY A 196 -5.98 29.35 7.86
N VAL A 197 -6.15 28.20 8.50
CA VAL A 197 -5.86 27.98 9.92
C VAL A 197 -4.51 27.26 10.02
N PRO A 198 -3.44 27.92 10.51
CA PRO A 198 -2.15 27.28 10.75
C PRO A 198 -2.29 26.08 11.67
N ASP A 199 -1.55 25.01 11.36
CA ASP A 199 -1.62 23.69 12.01
C ASP A 199 -2.96 22.94 11.89
N GLY A 200 -4.02 23.63 11.42
CA GLY A 200 -5.40 23.15 11.36
C GLY A 200 -5.66 22.00 10.37
N PRO A 201 -6.90 21.43 10.41
CA PRO A 201 -7.38 20.39 9.50
C PRO A 201 -7.12 20.65 8.02
N GLU A 202 -7.03 19.61 7.19
CA GLU A 202 -7.04 19.76 5.71
C GLU A 202 -8.35 20.39 5.23
N LEU A 203 -9.46 19.99 5.84
CA LEU A 203 -10.78 20.51 5.58
C LEU A 203 -11.33 21.17 6.85
N LEU A 204 -11.76 22.41 6.76
CA LEU A 204 -12.29 23.19 7.87
C LEU A 204 -13.79 22.92 8.07
N PRO A 205 -14.20 22.31 9.20
CA PRO A 205 -15.58 22.35 9.68
C PRO A 205 -15.99 23.77 10.08
N LEU A 206 -17.29 24.07 10.02
CA LEU A 206 -17.81 25.38 10.45
C LEU A 206 -17.53 25.65 11.93
N ASP A 207 -17.50 24.63 12.77
CA ASP A 207 -17.17 24.81 14.19
C ASP A 207 -15.72 25.28 14.38
N THR A 208 -14.78 24.77 13.60
CA THR A 208 -13.39 25.22 13.58
C THR A 208 -13.29 26.65 13.09
N VAL A 209 -13.99 26.98 11.98
CA VAL A 209 -14.07 28.35 11.47
C VAL A 209 -14.59 29.31 12.54
N PHE A 210 -15.70 28.95 13.21
CA PHE A 210 -16.30 29.78 14.26
C PHE A 210 -15.36 29.99 15.46
N GLN A 211 -14.66 28.94 15.90
CA GLN A 211 -13.71 29.03 17.02
C GLN A 211 -12.57 29.99 16.70
N HIS A 212 -11.98 29.90 15.51
CA HIS A 212 -10.90 30.80 15.08
C HIS A 212 -11.40 32.23 14.86
N LEU A 213 -12.56 32.41 14.26
CA LEU A 213 -13.21 33.73 14.16
C LEU A 213 -13.42 34.36 15.54
N SER A 214 -13.96 33.61 16.50
CA SER A 214 -14.20 34.08 17.85
C SER A 214 -12.90 34.50 18.55
N ALA A 215 -11.82 33.73 18.37
CA ALA A 215 -10.50 34.05 18.91
C ALA A 215 -9.91 35.30 18.26
N ALA A 216 -10.02 35.43 16.94
CA ALA A 216 -9.54 36.58 16.18
C ALA A 216 -10.28 37.87 16.60
N CYS A 217 -11.62 37.85 16.63
CA CYS A 217 -12.44 38.95 17.12
C CYS A 217 -12.07 39.35 18.55
N ARG A 218 -11.89 38.37 19.46
CA ARG A 218 -11.46 38.63 20.84
C ARG A 218 -10.11 39.34 20.90
N SER A 219 -9.12 38.86 20.12
CA SER A 219 -7.77 39.43 20.12
C SER A 219 -7.73 40.90 19.67
N ARG A 220 -8.65 41.29 18.78
CA ARG A 220 -8.79 42.64 18.24
C ARG A 220 -9.82 43.50 18.97
N SER A 221 -10.38 43.00 20.08
CA SER A 221 -11.45 43.66 20.84
C SER A 221 -12.68 44.01 20.00
N PHE A 222 -12.99 43.19 18.99
CA PHE A 222 -14.22 43.27 18.22
C PHE A 222 -15.36 42.55 18.94
N PRO A 223 -16.64 42.86 18.60
CA PRO A 223 -17.78 42.08 19.08
C PRO A 223 -17.56 40.58 18.84
N LEU A 224 -17.89 39.77 19.85
CA LEU A 224 -17.75 38.32 19.73
C LEU A 224 -18.90 37.76 18.91
N PRO A 225 -18.63 36.95 17.88
CA PRO A 225 -19.68 36.31 17.12
C PRO A 225 -20.39 35.26 17.98
N GLN A 226 -21.65 34.99 17.65
CA GLN A 226 -22.46 33.94 18.25
C GLN A 226 -22.84 32.90 17.21
N LYS A 227 -23.03 31.65 17.64
CA LYS A 227 -23.53 30.57 16.77
C LYS A 227 -24.72 29.85 17.37
N ARG A 228 -25.57 29.31 16.51
CA ARG A 228 -26.60 28.32 16.86
C ARG A 228 -26.61 27.21 15.83
N VAL A 229 -26.64 25.98 16.33
CA VAL A 229 -26.56 24.77 15.51
C VAL A 229 -27.77 23.89 15.79
N ARG A 230 -28.39 23.35 14.74
CA ARG A 230 -29.37 22.26 14.81
C ARG A 230 -28.72 21.00 14.22
N ASN A 231 -28.57 19.93 15.02
CA ASN A 231 -27.86 18.66 14.71
C ASN A 231 -26.34 18.81 14.46
N SER A 232 -25.67 17.78 13.92
CA SER A 232 -24.22 17.73 13.71
C SER A 232 -23.69 18.60 12.55
N ALA A 233 -24.48 19.58 12.07
CA ALA A 233 -24.14 20.40 10.90
C ALA A 233 -22.82 21.17 11.05
N GLY A 234 -22.40 21.47 12.29
CA GLY A 234 -21.14 22.17 12.58
C GLY A 234 -19.86 21.35 12.42
N GLN A 235 -19.98 20.02 12.46
CA GLN A 235 -18.85 19.08 12.39
C GLN A 235 -18.47 18.73 10.95
N LEU A 236 -19.31 19.08 9.97
CA LEU A 236 -19.07 18.75 8.57
C LEU A 236 -18.12 19.77 7.92
N PRO A 237 -17.06 19.30 7.23
CA PRO A 237 -16.12 20.16 6.52
C PRO A 237 -16.76 20.86 5.32
N ILE A 238 -16.49 22.16 5.17
CA ILE A 238 -17.00 22.97 4.04
C ILE A 238 -15.87 23.58 3.24
N PHE A 239 -14.87 24.16 3.90
CA PHE A 239 -13.74 24.81 3.23
C PHE A 239 -12.50 23.92 3.26
N ARG A 240 -11.68 24.01 2.22
CA ARG A 240 -10.30 23.53 2.24
C ARG A 240 -9.45 24.54 3.02
N ASN A 241 -8.58 24.03 3.87
CA ASN A 241 -7.67 24.86 4.63
C ASN A 241 -6.42 25.18 3.81
N ARG A 242 -6.28 26.42 3.36
CA ARG A 242 -5.09 26.88 2.63
C ARG A 242 -3.78 26.79 3.42
N ALA A 243 -3.87 26.88 4.74
CA ALA A 243 -2.71 26.74 5.62
C ALA A 243 -2.42 25.28 5.99
N TYR A 244 -3.21 24.31 5.48
CA TYR A 244 -2.92 22.91 5.71
C TYR A 244 -1.57 22.58 5.09
N ALA A 245 -0.63 22.31 5.99
CA ALA A 245 0.61 21.64 5.66
C ALA A 245 0.57 20.31 6.42
N PRO A 246 0.69 19.16 5.74
CA PRO A 246 1.02 17.93 6.44
C PRO A 246 2.31 18.15 7.26
N MET A 247 2.48 17.41 8.36
CA MET A 247 3.66 17.61 9.22
C MET A 247 4.93 17.53 8.36
N ARG A 248 5.70 18.62 8.32
CA ARG A 248 6.84 18.73 7.41
C ARG A 248 7.92 17.70 7.75
N ALA A 249 8.52 17.15 6.70
CA ALA A 249 9.80 16.46 6.79
C ALA A 249 10.83 17.36 7.51
N GLY A 250 11.59 16.79 8.45
CA GLY A 250 12.54 17.45 9.33
C GLY A 250 11.95 17.88 10.70
N ARG A 251 10.65 17.72 10.95
CA ARG A 251 10.08 18.00 12.29
C ARG A 251 10.40 16.87 13.26
N LEU A 252 10.92 17.22 14.44
CA LEU A 252 11.16 16.29 15.53
C LEU A 252 9.86 16.04 16.32
N LEU A 253 9.37 14.81 16.31
CA LEU A 253 8.23 14.34 17.10
C LEU A 253 8.73 13.75 18.41
N ALA A 254 8.12 14.16 19.53
CA ALA A 254 8.48 13.73 20.89
C ALA A 254 10.00 13.87 21.19
N GLU A 255 10.63 14.89 20.60
CA GLU A 255 12.06 15.16 20.74
C GLU A 255 13.00 14.01 20.31
N ARG A 256 12.49 13.03 19.55
CA ARG A 256 13.22 11.81 19.20
C ARG A 256 13.07 11.40 17.74
N TYR A 257 11.88 11.49 17.18
CA TYR A 257 11.61 10.97 15.84
C TYR A 257 11.62 12.10 14.82
N GLU A 258 12.60 12.13 13.93
CA GLU A 258 12.63 13.07 12.83
C GLU A 258 11.71 12.56 11.72
N LEU A 259 10.60 13.28 11.47
CA LEU A 259 9.67 12.92 10.41
C LEU A 259 10.30 13.16 9.03
N GLY A 260 10.03 12.27 8.10
CA GLY A 260 10.42 12.35 6.69
C GLY A 260 9.19 12.47 5.79
N GLN A 261 9.18 11.71 4.70
CA GLN A 261 8.11 11.73 3.71
C GLN A 261 6.80 11.14 4.25
N LEU A 262 5.67 11.76 3.91
CA LEU A 262 4.34 11.17 4.07
C LEU A 262 4.19 10.00 3.07
N ILE A 263 4.00 8.79 3.59
CA ILE A 263 3.87 7.56 2.80
C ILE A 263 2.41 7.33 2.43
N GLU A 264 1.50 7.49 3.40
CA GLU A 264 0.08 7.21 3.22
C GLU A 264 -0.76 8.19 4.06
N ALA A 265 -1.95 8.53 3.57
CA ALA A 265 -2.88 9.35 4.29
C ALA A 265 -4.32 8.89 4.00
N ASP A 266 -5.08 8.59 5.04
CA ASP A 266 -6.50 8.23 4.97
C ASP A 266 -7.36 9.22 5.78
N SER A 267 -8.68 9.01 5.85
CA SER A 267 -9.59 9.93 6.55
C SER A 267 -9.37 10.05 8.07
N ALA A 268 -8.61 9.14 8.68
CA ALA A 268 -8.39 9.05 10.12
C ALA A 268 -6.90 9.13 10.53
N THR A 269 -5.98 8.73 9.66
CA THR A 269 -4.55 8.61 9.97
C THR A 269 -3.64 9.11 8.84
N GLU A 270 -2.41 9.44 9.21
CA GLU A 270 -1.29 9.78 8.33
C GLU A 270 -0.09 8.92 8.73
N THR A 271 0.56 8.28 7.76
CA THR A 271 1.74 7.44 7.96
C THR A 271 2.97 8.10 7.35
N TYR A 272 4.00 8.34 8.17
CA TYR A 272 5.24 8.98 7.77
C TYR A 272 6.41 8.01 7.85
N ALA A 273 7.32 8.06 6.87
CA ALA A 273 8.68 7.57 7.07
C ALA A 273 9.39 8.52 8.04
N ALA A 274 10.18 7.99 8.96
CA ALA A 274 10.87 8.78 9.97
C ALA A 274 12.20 8.12 10.39
N ARG A 275 13.07 8.88 11.06
CA ARG A 275 14.28 8.38 11.70
C ARG A 275 14.15 8.48 13.21
N ASP A 276 14.37 7.38 13.90
CA ASP A 276 14.58 7.37 15.34
C ASP A 276 16.00 7.89 15.61
N THR A 277 16.14 9.14 16.04
CA THR A 277 17.45 9.82 16.16
C THR A 277 18.28 9.31 17.34
N GLU A 278 17.66 8.66 18.32
CA GLU A 278 18.34 8.13 19.49
C GLU A 278 18.97 6.75 19.21
N LEU A 279 18.24 5.88 18.49
CA LEU A 279 18.69 4.54 18.10
C LEU A 279 19.27 4.46 16.69
N ASP A 280 19.31 5.59 16.00
CA ASP A 280 19.81 5.76 14.63
C ASP A 280 19.26 4.77 13.60
N ARG A 281 17.94 4.62 13.54
CA ARG A 281 17.27 3.63 12.66
C ARG A 281 16.05 4.20 11.93
N PRO A 282 15.71 3.68 10.74
CA PRO A 282 14.48 4.03 10.05
C PRO A 282 13.26 3.42 10.76
N VAL A 283 12.18 4.18 10.86
CA VAL A 283 10.89 3.77 11.43
C VAL A 283 9.73 4.32 10.62
N LEU A 284 8.55 3.72 10.77
CA LEU A 284 7.30 4.27 10.27
C LEU A 284 6.49 4.82 11.45
N ILE A 285 5.89 6.00 11.26
CA ILE A 285 5.05 6.64 12.26
C ILE A 285 3.65 6.80 11.70
N LYS A 286 2.71 6.02 12.21
CA LYS A 286 1.28 6.17 11.92
C LYS A 286 0.64 7.00 13.02
N MET A 287 0.07 8.14 12.64
CA MET A 287 -0.47 9.15 13.54
C MET A 287 -1.94 9.42 13.20
N MET A 288 -2.77 9.58 14.22
CA MET A 288 -4.15 10.02 14.00
C MET A 288 -4.21 11.48 13.59
N ARG A 289 -5.07 11.79 12.62
CA ARG A 289 -5.40 13.17 12.26
C ARG A 289 -6.19 13.85 13.39
N PRO A 290 -6.09 15.17 13.58
CA PRO A 290 -6.76 15.89 14.67
C PRO A 290 -8.28 15.67 14.72
N GLU A 291 -8.94 15.61 13.57
CA GLU A 291 -10.39 15.46 13.44
C GLU A 291 -10.85 14.09 13.94
N ALA A 292 -10.10 13.03 13.59
CA ALA A 292 -10.39 11.67 14.06
C ALA A 292 -9.96 11.47 15.53
N ALA A 293 -8.88 12.14 15.96
CA ALA A 293 -8.41 12.08 17.34
C ALA A 293 -9.35 12.82 18.32
N ALA A 294 -10.14 13.79 17.83
CA ALA A 294 -11.15 14.49 18.63
C ALA A 294 -12.32 13.58 19.02
N ASP A 295 -12.59 12.52 18.26
CA ASP A 295 -13.55 11.48 18.64
C ASP A 295 -12.91 10.52 19.66
N ALA A 296 -13.43 10.56 20.90
CA ALA A 296 -12.91 9.75 21.99
C ALA A 296 -13.03 8.24 21.74
N ALA A 297 -14.05 7.77 21.00
CA ALA A 297 -14.23 6.37 20.68
C ALA A 297 -13.21 5.89 19.66
N LEU A 298 -12.95 6.69 18.61
CA LEU A 298 -11.92 6.40 17.61
C LEU A 298 -10.51 6.40 18.22
N ALA A 299 -10.19 7.42 19.04
CA ALA A 299 -8.90 7.49 19.72
C ALA A 299 -8.68 6.34 20.71
N ALA A 300 -9.71 5.92 21.44
CA ALA A 300 -9.65 4.74 22.31
C ALA A 300 -9.48 3.45 21.51
N GLY A 301 -10.16 3.33 20.36
CA GLY A 301 -10.03 2.20 19.43
C GLY A 301 -8.62 2.05 18.86
N PHE A 302 -8.00 3.16 18.44
CA PHE A 302 -6.62 3.19 17.95
C PHE A 302 -5.63 2.68 19.01
N ARG A 303 -5.74 3.19 20.26
CA ARG A 303 -4.87 2.76 21.37
C ARG A 303 -5.08 1.28 21.74
N ARG A 304 -6.31 0.81 21.75
CA ARG A 304 -6.63 -0.60 22.05
C ARG A 304 -5.98 -1.53 21.03
N ARG A 305 -5.99 -1.17 19.74
CA ARG A 305 -5.33 -1.95 18.69
C ARG A 305 -3.82 -1.89 18.77
N ALA A 306 -3.24 -0.72 19.03
CA ALA A 306 -1.81 -0.61 19.26
C ALA A 306 -1.35 -1.53 20.40
N LYS A 307 -2.12 -1.63 21.50
CA LYS A 307 -1.87 -2.58 22.59
C LYS A 307 -2.01 -4.04 22.15
N ALA A 308 -3.04 -4.38 21.39
CA ALA A 308 -3.23 -5.74 20.88
C ALA A 308 -2.07 -6.16 19.96
N ARG A 309 -1.61 -5.27 19.09
CA ARG A 309 -0.43 -5.47 18.25
C ARG A 309 0.86 -5.59 19.07
N ALA A 310 1.02 -4.79 20.13
CA ALA A 310 2.18 -4.89 21.01
C ALA A 310 2.29 -6.27 21.69
N ALA A 311 1.14 -6.91 21.95
CA ALA A 311 1.08 -8.25 22.52
C ALA A 311 1.41 -9.35 21.49
N LEU A 312 1.21 -9.07 20.20
CA LEU A 312 1.48 -10.02 19.12
C LEU A 312 2.97 -10.02 18.76
N ARG A 313 3.70 -11.03 19.22
CA ARG A 313 5.10 -11.24 18.86
C ARG A 313 5.20 -12.35 17.85
N HIS A 314 5.27 -11.98 16.57
CA HIS A 314 5.31 -12.94 15.47
C HIS A 314 6.32 -12.49 14.40
N PRO A 315 7.11 -13.41 13.79
CA PRO A 315 8.12 -13.05 12.79
C PRO A 315 7.55 -12.29 11.58
N PHE A 316 6.31 -12.61 11.17
CA PHE A 316 5.63 -11.96 10.04
C PHE A 316 4.79 -10.73 10.42
N VAL A 317 4.98 -10.15 11.61
CA VAL A 317 4.34 -8.87 11.98
C VAL A 317 5.40 -7.84 12.29
N ALA A 318 5.26 -6.65 11.70
CA ALA A 318 6.20 -5.55 11.92
C ALA A 318 6.18 -5.10 13.37
N VAL A 319 7.38 -5.03 13.96
CA VAL A 319 7.55 -4.77 15.39
C VAL A 319 7.03 -3.38 15.72
N LEU A 320 6.18 -3.31 16.74
CA LEU A 320 5.78 -2.03 17.33
C LEU A 320 6.87 -1.59 18.31
N HIS A 321 7.56 -0.49 17.98
CA HIS A 321 8.67 0.04 18.79
C HIS A 321 8.18 0.94 19.92
N ASP A 322 7.16 1.77 19.66
CA ASP A 322 6.69 2.77 20.62
C ASP A 322 5.23 3.17 20.35
N ILE A 323 4.57 3.71 21.37
CA ILE A 323 3.23 4.32 21.30
C ILE A 323 3.28 5.64 22.05
N GLY A 324 2.89 6.72 21.38
CA GLY A 324 2.89 8.05 21.98
C GLY A 324 1.62 8.84 21.72
N THR A 325 1.64 10.09 22.15
CA THR A 325 0.59 11.06 21.85
C THR A 325 1.27 12.40 21.66
N THR A 326 0.96 13.06 20.54
CA THR A 326 1.39 14.43 20.26
C THR A 326 0.20 15.38 20.33
N ARG A 327 0.43 16.68 20.39
CA ARG A 327 -0.64 17.68 20.28
C ARG A 327 -0.59 18.31 18.90
N ARG A 328 -1.70 18.21 18.16
CA ARG A 328 -1.96 18.93 16.92
C ARG A 328 -3.31 19.62 17.09
N ASP A 329 -3.41 20.91 16.77
CA ASP A 329 -4.64 21.70 16.96
C ASP A 329 -5.22 21.66 18.37
N HIS A 330 -4.33 21.62 19.37
CA HIS A 330 -4.69 21.40 20.78
C HIS A 330 -5.40 20.06 21.08
N VAL A 331 -5.60 19.21 20.07
CA VAL A 331 -6.13 17.85 20.19
C VAL A 331 -4.97 16.87 20.46
N PRO A 332 -5.10 15.98 21.45
CA PRO A 332 -4.13 14.90 21.65
C PRO A 332 -4.29 13.85 20.55
N CYS A 333 -3.35 13.82 19.61
CA CYS A 333 -3.28 12.85 18.51
C CYS A 333 -2.39 11.66 18.89
N PRO A 334 -2.94 10.46 19.10
CA PRO A 334 -2.16 9.26 19.29
C PRO A 334 -1.31 8.94 18.06
N TYR A 335 -0.12 8.40 18.27
CA TYR A 335 0.69 7.83 17.20
C TYR A 335 1.33 6.52 17.65
N LEU A 336 1.70 5.70 16.68
CA LEU A 336 2.45 4.46 16.87
C LEU A 336 3.69 4.49 16.00
N VAL A 337 4.78 3.92 16.51
CA VAL A 337 6.08 3.85 15.83
C VAL A 337 6.38 2.38 15.58
N THR A 338 6.54 2.00 14.32
CA THR A 338 6.78 0.63 13.91
C THR A 338 8.09 0.51 13.16
N GLU A 339 8.58 -0.71 13.09
CA GLU A 339 9.63 -1.11 12.16
C GLU A 339 9.32 -0.62 10.75
N SER A 340 10.33 -0.03 10.09
CA SER A 340 10.28 0.26 8.67
C SER A 340 10.66 -1.00 7.90
N VAL A 341 9.68 -1.64 7.27
CA VAL A 341 9.90 -2.86 6.48
C VAL A 341 10.24 -2.48 5.04
N ALA A 342 11.40 -2.90 4.56
CA ALA A 342 11.80 -2.72 3.17
C ALA A 342 11.08 -3.73 2.27
N GLY A 343 10.54 -3.26 1.15
CA GLY A 343 9.81 -4.09 0.19
C GLY A 343 8.72 -3.31 -0.52
N GLU A 344 7.86 -4.02 -1.25
CA GLU A 344 6.66 -3.46 -1.87
C GLU A 344 5.40 -4.05 -1.23
N THR A 345 4.28 -3.34 -1.28
CA THR A 345 3.01 -3.89 -0.77
C THR A 345 2.60 -5.10 -1.59
N LEU A 346 1.99 -6.09 -0.96
CA LEU A 346 1.47 -7.28 -1.63
C LEU A 346 0.48 -6.90 -2.75
N GLY A 347 -0.30 -5.83 -2.53
CA GLY A 347 -1.18 -5.26 -3.55
C GLY A 347 -0.42 -4.78 -4.79
N THR A 348 0.72 -4.11 -4.62
CA THR A 348 1.55 -3.64 -5.73
C THR A 348 2.26 -4.79 -6.43
N PHE A 349 2.80 -5.74 -5.66
CA PHE A 349 3.47 -6.93 -6.18
C PHE A 349 2.57 -7.71 -7.14
N VAL A 350 1.35 -8.02 -6.69
CA VAL A 350 0.37 -8.86 -7.41
C VAL A 350 -0.17 -8.19 -8.68
N ARG A 351 -0.19 -6.85 -8.73
CA ARG A 351 -0.64 -6.12 -9.93
C ARG A 351 0.37 -6.18 -11.07
N ARG A 352 1.66 -6.45 -10.79
CA ARG A 352 2.75 -6.36 -11.77
C ARG A 352 3.17 -7.70 -12.36
N ARG A 353 2.75 -8.83 -11.79
CA ARG A 353 3.23 -10.17 -12.14
C ARG A 353 2.07 -11.17 -12.26
N GLN A 354 2.26 -12.20 -13.07
CA GLN A 354 1.46 -13.42 -12.95
C GLN A 354 2.01 -14.23 -11.78
N ASN A 355 1.15 -14.63 -10.87
CA ASN A 355 1.57 -15.32 -9.63
C ASN A 355 1.61 -16.83 -9.85
N HIS A 356 2.61 -17.53 -9.32
CA HIS A 356 2.56 -18.98 -9.28
C HIS A 356 1.62 -19.44 -8.13
N PRO A 357 0.74 -20.44 -8.32
CA PRO A 357 -0.15 -20.93 -7.26
C PRO A 357 0.58 -21.31 -5.95
N ASP A 358 1.74 -21.96 -6.05
CA ASP A 358 2.51 -22.38 -4.87
C ASP A 358 3.06 -21.19 -4.07
N TRP A 359 3.44 -20.11 -4.76
CA TRP A 359 3.85 -18.87 -4.11
C TRP A 359 2.68 -18.25 -3.35
N VAL A 360 1.48 -18.23 -3.97
CA VAL A 360 0.27 -17.71 -3.31
C VAL A 360 -0.06 -18.53 -2.06
N VAL A 361 0.00 -19.87 -2.15
CA VAL A 361 -0.19 -20.76 -1.00
C VAL A 361 0.82 -20.46 0.09
N ALA A 362 2.10 -20.29 -0.25
CA ALA A 362 3.15 -19.98 0.72
C ALA A 362 2.89 -18.64 1.45
N VAL A 363 2.55 -17.57 0.71
CA VAL A 363 2.21 -16.27 1.28
C VAL A 363 1.00 -16.36 2.22
N VAL A 364 -0.06 -17.04 1.79
CA VAL A 364 -1.28 -17.18 2.59
C VAL A 364 -1.04 -18.02 3.85
N CYS A 365 -0.18 -19.04 3.79
CA CYS A 365 0.23 -19.79 4.98
C CYS A 365 0.93 -18.91 6.02
N GLU A 366 1.75 -17.94 5.61
CA GLU A 366 2.40 -17.01 6.53
C GLU A 366 1.39 -16.08 7.22
N LEU A 367 0.43 -15.56 6.46
CA LEU A 367 -0.66 -14.74 6.99
C LEU A 367 -1.58 -15.53 7.94
N LEU A 368 -1.85 -16.79 7.62
CA LEU A 368 -2.63 -17.68 8.49
C LEU A 368 -1.91 -17.98 9.79
N GLY A 369 -0.59 -18.12 9.79
CA GLY A 369 0.21 -18.25 11.01
C GLY A 369 0.10 -17.02 11.92
N VAL A 370 0.09 -15.82 11.32
CA VAL A 370 -0.17 -14.56 12.06
C VAL A 370 -1.55 -14.57 12.71
N LEU A 371 -2.60 -14.94 11.96
CA LEU A 371 -3.97 -14.99 12.48
C LEU A 371 -4.14 -16.05 13.56
N GLU A 372 -3.57 -17.25 13.38
CA GLU A 372 -3.62 -18.31 14.38
C GLU A 372 -2.98 -17.85 15.69
N HIS A 373 -1.82 -17.20 15.62
CA HIS A 373 -1.17 -16.63 16.80
C HIS A 373 -2.02 -15.54 17.47
N ALA A 374 -2.65 -14.67 16.69
CA ALA A 374 -3.54 -13.62 17.20
C ALA A 374 -4.79 -14.18 17.89
N HIS A 375 -5.45 -15.15 17.25
CA HIS A 375 -6.62 -15.85 17.79
C HIS A 375 -6.27 -16.59 19.09
N GLY A 376 -5.07 -17.17 19.17
CA GLY A 376 -4.55 -17.79 20.40
C GLY A 376 -4.39 -16.82 21.57
N LEU A 377 -4.20 -15.52 21.30
CA LEU A 377 -4.18 -14.44 22.29
C LEU A 377 -5.56 -13.82 22.54
N GLY A 378 -6.62 -14.35 21.92
CA GLY A 378 -7.99 -13.84 22.02
C GLY A 378 -8.22 -12.54 21.26
N VAL A 379 -7.36 -12.22 20.28
CA VAL A 379 -7.51 -11.04 19.43
C VAL A 379 -8.10 -11.46 18.10
N PHE A 380 -9.25 -10.86 17.74
CA PHE A 380 -10.02 -11.16 16.53
C PHE A 380 -10.42 -9.88 15.80
N GLY A 381 -10.89 -10.01 14.56
CA GLY A 381 -11.46 -8.90 13.80
C GLY A 381 -10.36 -8.04 13.18
N TRP A 382 -9.40 -8.70 12.53
CA TRP A 382 -8.28 -8.05 11.88
C TRP A 382 -8.47 -8.04 10.37
N ARG A 383 -8.32 -6.85 9.79
CA ARG A 383 -8.37 -6.71 8.34
C ARG A 383 -7.01 -6.98 7.72
N LEU A 384 -6.92 -8.01 6.90
CA LEU A 384 -5.74 -8.33 6.09
C LEU A 384 -5.98 -7.91 4.65
N ASP A 385 -5.70 -6.65 4.36
CA ASP A 385 -5.73 -6.12 3.00
C ASP A 385 -4.34 -6.16 2.34
N PRO A 386 -4.22 -6.37 1.02
CA PRO A 386 -2.93 -6.46 0.34
C PRO A 386 -2.02 -5.24 0.51
N GLU A 387 -2.57 -4.07 0.86
CA GLU A 387 -1.79 -2.86 1.08
C GLU A 387 -1.21 -2.80 2.51
N SER A 388 -1.85 -3.46 3.48
CA SER A 388 -1.37 -3.64 4.86
C SER A 388 -0.28 -4.70 5.03
N VAL A 389 0.10 -5.39 3.94
CA VAL A 389 1.10 -6.45 3.92
C VAL A 389 2.24 -6.04 3.00
N VAL A 390 3.46 -6.04 3.51
CA VAL A 390 4.67 -5.81 2.71
C VAL A 390 5.29 -7.15 2.34
N PHE A 391 5.56 -7.33 1.05
CA PHE A 391 6.38 -8.39 0.55
C PHE A 391 7.84 -7.95 0.55
N THR A 392 8.64 -8.66 1.34
CA THR A 392 10.02 -8.28 1.66
C THR A 392 11.02 -8.83 0.65
N ALA A 393 12.22 -8.25 0.61
CA ALA A 393 13.31 -8.77 -0.23
C ALA A 393 13.78 -10.17 0.21
N GLU A 394 13.39 -10.61 1.41
CA GLU A 394 13.61 -11.94 1.96
C GLU A 394 12.51 -12.95 1.55
N ASN A 395 11.63 -12.59 0.61
CA ASN A 395 10.58 -13.49 0.07
C ASN A 395 9.54 -13.93 1.12
N HIS A 396 9.38 -13.14 2.18
CA HIS A 396 8.36 -13.31 3.21
C HIS A 396 7.37 -12.16 3.19
N VAL A 397 6.15 -12.41 3.67
CA VAL A 397 5.23 -11.32 4.00
C VAL A 397 5.47 -10.81 5.41
N LYS A 398 5.29 -9.51 5.57
CA LYS A 398 5.26 -8.86 6.87
C LYS A 398 4.04 -7.96 6.95
N VAL A 399 3.19 -8.26 7.91
CA VAL A 399 2.00 -7.46 8.21
C VAL A 399 2.47 -6.17 8.87
N VAL A 400 2.39 -5.07 8.13
CA VAL A 400 2.83 -3.75 8.59
C VAL A 400 1.71 -2.98 9.26
N ASP A 401 0.47 -3.30 8.91
CA ASP A 401 -0.72 -2.77 9.56
C ASP A 401 -1.80 -3.85 9.67
N LEU A 402 -2.67 -3.72 10.67
CA LEU A 402 -3.82 -4.58 10.87
C LEU A 402 -5.03 -3.65 10.94
N GLY A 403 -5.79 -3.58 9.84
CA GLY A 403 -6.88 -2.64 9.71
C GLY A 403 -8.02 -2.90 10.70
N ASP A 404 -8.90 -1.91 10.88
CA ASP A 404 -10.17 -2.11 11.57
C ASP A 404 -11.11 -2.98 10.73
N ALA A 405 -11.58 -4.06 11.34
CA ALA A 405 -12.70 -4.80 10.78
C ALA A 405 -14.02 -4.37 11.45
N PRO A 406 -15.14 -4.31 10.70
CA PRO A 406 -16.45 -3.98 11.26
C PRO A 406 -16.93 -5.07 12.23
N ASP A 407 -17.90 -4.73 13.08
CA ASP A 407 -18.53 -5.70 13.99
C ASP A 407 -19.11 -6.88 13.19
N GLY A 408 -18.80 -8.10 13.64
CA GLY A 408 -19.21 -9.34 12.95
C GLY A 408 -18.33 -9.70 11.74
N HIS A 409 -17.16 -9.07 11.59
CA HIS A 409 -16.15 -9.50 10.61
C HIS A 409 -15.66 -10.91 10.87
N ASP A 410 -15.30 -11.59 9.78
CA ASP A 410 -14.83 -12.96 9.80
C ASP A 410 -13.46 -13.04 9.11
N ASP A 411 -12.41 -13.17 9.93
CA ASP A 411 -11.03 -13.15 9.48
C ASP A 411 -10.76 -14.25 8.43
N LEU A 412 -11.38 -15.44 8.57
CA LEU A 412 -11.18 -16.57 7.64
C LEU A 412 -11.87 -16.35 6.30
N LEU A 413 -13.05 -15.72 6.30
CA LEU A 413 -13.69 -15.29 5.06
C LEU A 413 -12.82 -14.30 4.29
N GLU A 414 -12.16 -13.39 5.01
CA GLU A 414 -11.27 -12.41 4.39
C GLU A 414 -10.02 -13.07 3.79
N VAL A 415 -9.39 -14.01 4.50
CA VAL A 415 -8.29 -14.80 3.91
C VAL A 415 -8.76 -15.54 2.66
N GLY A 416 -9.96 -16.12 2.66
CA GLY A 416 -10.54 -16.75 1.47
C GLY A 416 -10.70 -15.78 0.30
N ARG A 417 -11.07 -14.51 0.56
CA ARG A 417 -11.16 -13.46 -0.47
C ARG A 417 -9.78 -13.09 -0.99
N LEU A 418 -8.80 -12.92 -0.10
CA LEU A 418 -7.41 -12.63 -0.45
C LEU A 418 -6.85 -13.74 -1.32
N LEU A 419 -6.98 -15.00 -0.90
CA LEU A 419 -6.52 -16.19 -1.64
C LEU A 419 -7.11 -16.19 -3.07
N ARG A 420 -8.42 -16.00 -3.22
CA ARG A 420 -9.07 -15.89 -4.54
C ARG A 420 -8.50 -14.74 -5.38
N THR A 421 -8.27 -13.57 -4.77
CA THR A 421 -7.72 -12.40 -5.47
C THR A 421 -6.30 -12.66 -5.97
N LEU A 422 -5.45 -13.29 -5.15
CA LEU A 422 -4.07 -13.61 -5.51
C LEU A 422 -3.98 -14.67 -6.62
N LEU A 423 -4.95 -15.60 -6.68
CA LEU A 423 -5.02 -16.68 -7.67
C LEU A 423 -5.70 -16.28 -9.00
N ALA A 424 -6.45 -15.17 -9.05
CA ALA A 424 -7.26 -14.80 -10.21
C ALA A 424 -6.44 -14.50 -11.49
N GLY A 425 -5.13 -14.28 -11.38
CA GLY A 425 -4.20 -14.09 -12.49
C GLY A 425 -2.99 -15.03 -12.42
N ALA A 426 -3.14 -16.18 -11.74
CA ALA A 426 -2.05 -17.11 -11.54
C ALA A 426 -1.74 -17.93 -12.80
N ALA A 427 -0.45 -18.20 -13.03
CA ALA A 427 0.05 -19.06 -14.09
C ALA A 427 1.09 -20.04 -13.49
N PRO A 428 0.94 -21.37 -13.72
CA PRO A 428 -0.15 -22.04 -14.42
C PRO A 428 -1.51 -21.96 -13.66
N PRO A 429 -2.62 -22.42 -14.27
CA PRO A 429 -3.92 -22.49 -13.60
C PRO A 429 -3.86 -23.28 -12.29
N THR A 430 -4.70 -22.91 -11.33
CA THR A 430 -4.77 -23.58 -10.03
C THR A 430 -5.20 -25.04 -10.14
N SER A 431 -4.67 -25.87 -9.24
CA SER A 431 -5.10 -27.26 -9.13
C SER A 431 -6.53 -27.35 -8.60
N TYR A 432 -7.22 -28.47 -8.88
CA TYR A 432 -8.57 -28.71 -8.40
C TYR A 432 -8.66 -28.66 -6.86
N GLU A 433 -7.61 -29.11 -6.19
CA GLU A 433 -7.49 -29.13 -4.74
C GLU A 433 -7.40 -27.71 -4.16
N VAL A 434 -6.59 -26.82 -4.76
CA VAL A 434 -6.49 -25.42 -4.34
C VAL A 434 -7.84 -24.71 -4.55
N ASP A 435 -8.52 -24.97 -5.67
CA ASP A 435 -9.86 -24.44 -5.94
C ASP A 435 -10.92 -24.95 -4.95
N ALA A 436 -10.79 -26.20 -4.47
CA ALA A 436 -11.66 -26.74 -3.44
C ALA A 436 -11.47 -26.00 -2.10
N VAL A 437 -10.21 -25.73 -1.73
CA VAL A 437 -9.88 -24.95 -0.52
C VAL A 437 -10.45 -23.53 -0.60
N VAL A 438 -10.27 -22.85 -1.73
CA VAL A 438 -10.82 -21.50 -1.97
C VAL A 438 -12.34 -21.50 -1.84
N ARG A 439 -13.04 -22.46 -2.48
CA ARG A 439 -14.50 -22.58 -2.41
C ARG A 439 -14.97 -22.79 -0.98
N ARG A 440 -14.29 -23.64 -0.21
CA ARG A 440 -14.62 -23.90 1.19
C ARG A 440 -14.39 -22.68 2.07
N ALA A 441 -13.28 -21.96 1.89
CA ALA A 441 -13.00 -20.73 2.64
C ALA A 441 -14.04 -19.62 2.37
N LEU A 442 -14.62 -19.62 1.16
CA LEU A 442 -15.61 -18.64 0.70
C LEU A 442 -17.08 -19.09 0.85
N ALA A 443 -17.36 -20.21 1.52
CA ALA A 443 -18.71 -20.72 1.64
C ALA A 443 -19.64 -19.73 2.35
N THR A 444 -20.85 -19.55 1.82
CA THR A 444 -21.84 -18.59 2.37
C THR A 444 -22.37 -18.99 3.73
N ASP A 445 -22.43 -20.29 4.00
CA ASP A 445 -22.78 -20.85 5.31
C ASP A 445 -21.51 -20.94 6.19
N PRO A 446 -21.43 -20.19 7.32
CA PRO A 446 -20.30 -20.25 8.23
C PRO A 446 -19.99 -21.66 8.75
N ALA A 447 -21.00 -22.54 8.87
CA ALA A 447 -20.80 -23.91 9.35
C ALA A 447 -20.01 -24.79 8.36
N GLN A 448 -19.93 -24.37 7.09
CA GLN A 448 -19.21 -25.08 6.03
C GLN A 448 -17.77 -24.58 5.83
N ARG A 449 -17.42 -23.45 6.46
CA ARG A 449 -16.08 -22.85 6.41
C ARG A 449 -15.13 -23.52 7.40
N TYR A 450 -13.87 -23.14 7.33
CA TYR A 450 -12.86 -23.58 8.29
C TYR A 450 -13.17 -23.04 9.69
N ARG A 451 -12.93 -23.85 10.72
CA ARG A 451 -13.23 -23.47 12.12
C ARG A 451 -12.13 -22.60 12.74
N SER A 452 -10.92 -22.66 12.19
CA SER A 452 -9.74 -21.96 12.69
C SER A 452 -8.77 -21.67 11.55
N ALA A 453 -7.91 -20.66 11.75
CA ALA A 453 -6.81 -20.37 10.83
C ALA A 453 -5.86 -21.58 10.69
N GLY A 454 -5.61 -22.32 11.77
CA GLY A 454 -4.79 -23.53 11.76
C GLY A 454 -5.38 -24.69 10.94
N ASP A 455 -6.71 -24.83 10.85
CA ASP A 455 -7.35 -25.84 9.99
C ASP A 455 -7.13 -25.53 8.50
N LEU A 456 -7.32 -24.26 8.12
CA LEU A 456 -7.07 -23.80 6.75
C LEU A 456 -5.58 -23.85 6.40
N TRP A 457 -4.72 -23.46 7.34
CA TRP A 457 -3.27 -23.55 7.20
C TRP A 457 -2.82 -24.99 6.92
N ARG A 458 -3.31 -25.96 7.71
CA ARG A 458 -2.98 -27.39 7.52
C ARG A 458 -3.38 -27.89 6.14
N GLU A 459 -4.61 -27.61 5.70
CA GLU A 459 -5.09 -28.07 4.40
C GLU A 459 -4.28 -27.46 3.24
N LEU A 460 -3.94 -26.17 3.31
CA LEU A 460 -3.05 -25.52 2.33
C LEU A 460 -1.60 -26.03 2.39
N TYR A 461 -1.09 -26.29 3.59
CA TYR A 461 0.26 -26.79 3.82
C TYR A 461 0.42 -28.24 3.35
N ASP A 462 -0.60 -29.08 3.51
CA ASP A 462 -0.59 -30.47 3.01
C ASP A 462 -0.59 -30.50 1.48
N LEU A 463 -1.27 -29.54 0.82
CA LEU A 463 -1.19 -29.35 -0.63
C LEU A 463 0.20 -28.89 -1.08
N ARG A 464 0.97 -28.24 -0.19
CA ARG A 464 2.38 -27.86 -0.40
C ARG A 464 3.34 -29.06 -0.32
N GLY A 465 2.87 -30.25 0.06
CA GLY A 465 3.67 -31.47 0.23
C GLY A 465 4.38 -32.04 -1.03
N ARG A 466 4.49 -31.25 -2.10
CA ARG A 466 5.32 -31.49 -3.29
C ARG A 466 6.30 -30.35 -3.61
N ALA A 467 6.39 -29.32 -2.75
CA ALA A 467 7.15 -28.10 -2.99
C ALA A 467 7.89 -27.62 -1.73
N THR A 468 9.23 -27.62 -1.73
CA THR A 468 10.04 -27.24 -0.57
C THR A 468 10.15 -25.72 -0.38
N ARG A 469 10.14 -25.24 0.88
CA ARG A 469 10.20 -23.80 1.23
C ARG A 469 11.65 -23.25 1.13
N PRO A 470 11.86 -22.01 0.66
CA PRO A 470 13.10 -21.26 0.88
C PRO A 470 13.29 -20.92 2.38
N GLU A 471 14.42 -21.30 2.97
CA GLU A 471 14.81 -21.01 4.37
C GLU A 471 15.52 -19.64 4.54
N PRO A 472 15.50 -19.03 5.75
CA PRO A 472 15.80 -17.62 6.00
C PRO A 472 17.28 -17.22 5.86
N VAL A 473 17.52 -16.08 5.17
CA VAL A 473 18.83 -15.42 5.01
C VAL A 473 19.22 -14.71 6.31
N SER A 474 20.26 -15.23 6.98
CA SER A 474 21.02 -14.46 7.99
C SER A 474 21.90 -13.45 7.27
N ALA A 475 22.33 -12.39 7.96
CA ALA A 475 23.38 -11.48 7.48
C ALA A 475 24.56 -12.28 6.89
N PRO A 476 25.27 -11.74 5.86
CA PRO A 476 26.21 -12.52 5.07
C PRO A 476 27.38 -12.94 5.95
N GLU A 477 27.36 -14.21 6.37
CA GLU A 477 28.62 -14.93 6.43
C GLU A 477 29.10 -14.98 4.99
N SER A 478 30.25 -14.38 4.71
CA SER A 478 30.92 -14.56 3.43
C SER A 478 31.19 -16.05 3.28
N LEU A 479 30.36 -16.73 2.50
CA LEU A 479 30.51 -18.13 2.20
C LEU A 479 31.35 -18.25 0.93
N TRP A 480 32.32 -19.15 0.95
CA TRP A 480 33.18 -19.45 -0.19
C TRP A 480 32.78 -20.78 -0.80
N MET A 481 32.77 -20.87 -2.12
CA MET A 481 32.48 -22.11 -2.83
C MET A 481 33.78 -22.71 -3.37
N ARG A 482 34.01 -23.99 -3.07
CA ARG A 482 35.05 -24.81 -3.70
C ARG A 482 34.36 -25.86 -4.56
N PHE A 483 34.67 -25.91 -5.84
CA PHE A 483 33.99 -26.83 -6.76
C PHE A 483 34.97 -27.59 -7.65
N ALA A 484 34.51 -28.74 -8.13
CA ALA A 484 35.14 -29.52 -9.18
C ALA A 484 34.07 -30.10 -10.10
N ALA A 485 34.42 -30.31 -11.36
CA ALA A 485 33.55 -30.85 -12.38
C ALA A 485 34.29 -31.96 -13.15
N GLY A 486 33.57 -33.01 -13.56
CA GLY A 486 34.13 -34.08 -14.36
C GLY A 486 33.09 -34.68 -15.29
N SER A 487 33.53 -35.06 -16.49
CA SER A 487 32.70 -35.71 -17.49
C SER A 487 33.46 -36.87 -18.14
N HIS A 488 32.76 -37.96 -18.44
CA HIS A 488 33.29 -39.13 -19.14
C HIS A 488 32.24 -39.66 -20.11
N LYS A 489 32.64 -40.03 -21.33
CA LYS A 489 31.72 -40.55 -22.36
C LYS A 489 31.03 -41.90 -22.04
N GLY A 490 31.27 -42.49 -20.87
CA GLY A 490 30.91 -43.88 -20.56
C GLY A 490 31.71 -44.94 -21.33
N MET A 491 31.22 -46.18 -21.32
CA MET A 491 31.82 -47.34 -21.99
C MET A 491 31.08 -47.76 -23.28
N ILE A 492 29.86 -47.25 -23.48
CA ILE A 492 28.98 -47.66 -24.59
C ILE A 492 28.84 -46.56 -25.66
N ARG A 493 28.73 -45.29 -25.27
CA ARG A 493 28.50 -44.18 -26.21
C ARG A 493 29.75 -43.87 -27.03
N GLU A 494 29.57 -43.50 -28.29
CA GLU A 494 30.67 -43.12 -29.18
C GLU A 494 31.19 -41.70 -28.91
N GLN A 495 30.28 -40.79 -28.51
CA GLN A 495 30.54 -39.38 -28.25
C GLN A 495 29.98 -38.98 -26.87
N ASN A 496 30.40 -37.82 -26.39
CA ASN A 496 29.89 -37.22 -25.17
C ASN A 496 28.89 -36.13 -25.52
N GLU A 497 27.62 -36.31 -25.16
CA GLU A 497 26.55 -35.34 -25.40
C GLU A 497 26.21 -34.53 -24.14
N ASP A 498 26.84 -34.82 -22.99
CA ASP A 498 26.72 -34.02 -21.78
C ASP A 498 27.56 -32.75 -21.90
N SER A 499 27.09 -31.65 -21.31
CA SER A 499 27.84 -30.40 -21.14
C SER A 499 27.72 -29.89 -19.72
N GLY A 500 28.78 -29.24 -19.21
CA GLY A 500 28.74 -28.65 -17.88
C GLY A 500 29.69 -27.49 -17.69
N TYR A 501 29.35 -26.63 -16.74
CA TYR A 501 30.09 -25.46 -16.32
C TYR A 501 30.09 -25.37 -14.80
N ALA A 502 31.25 -25.13 -14.20
CA ALA A 502 31.37 -24.84 -12.78
C ALA A 502 32.28 -23.62 -12.61
N GLY A 503 31.75 -22.54 -12.06
CA GLY A 503 32.44 -21.28 -11.82
C GLY A 503 32.15 -20.73 -10.43
N PRO A 504 32.74 -19.57 -10.06
CA PRO A 504 32.62 -18.99 -8.72
C PRO A 504 31.20 -18.66 -8.28
N ARG A 505 30.26 -18.46 -9.21
CA ARG A 505 28.86 -18.09 -8.95
C ARG A 505 27.87 -19.04 -9.62
N LEU A 506 28.26 -19.78 -10.66
CA LEU A 506 27.37 -20.63 -11.44
C LEU A 506 27.85 -22.09 -11.50
N LEU A 507 26.98 -23.03 -11.20
CA LEU A 507 27.14 -24.45 -11.53
C LEU A 507 26.02 -24.84 -12.50
N ALA A 508 26.31 -25.45 -13.63
CA ALA A 508 25.32 -25.82 -14.63
C ALA A 508 25.69 -27.15 -15.30
N LEU A 509 24.69 -27.98 -15.54
CA LEU A 509 24.82 -29.29 -16.15
C LEU A 509 23.64 -29.53 -17.12
N ALA A 510 23.93 -30.09 -18.29
CA ALA A 510 22.95 -30.38 -19.33
C ALA A 510 23.30 -31.71 -20.02
N ASP A 511 22.32 -32.60 -20.13
CA ASP A 511 22.42 -33.90 -20.79
C ASP A 511 21.75 -33.79 -22.16
N GLY A 512 22.53 -33.96 -23.23
CA GLY A 512 22.07 -33.76 -24.60
C GLY A 512 21.43 -35.01 -25.19
N LEU A 513 20.28 -34.85 -25.83
CA LEU A 513 19.54 -35.93 -26.49
C LEU A 513 19.25 -35.58 -27.95
N GLY A 514 19.64 -36.47 -28.86
CA GLY A 514 19.38 -36.32 -30.29
C GLY A 514 20.19 -37.30 -31.14
N ALA A 515 19.90 -37.38 -32.43
CA ALA A 515 20.79 -38.11 -33.35
C ALA A 515 22.08 -37.29 -33.52
N ALA A 516 23.23 -37.87 -33.15
CA ALA A 516 24.51 -37.18 -33.21
C ALA A 516 24.71 -36.43 -34.56
N PRO A 517 25.12 -35.14 -34.53
CA PRO A 517 25.64 -34.38 -33.39
C PRO A 517 24.60 -33.59 -32.57
N ALA A 518 23.30 -33.81 -32.80
CA ALA A 518 22.23 -32.94 -32.29
C ALA A 518 22.20 -32.80 -30.75
N GLY A 519 22.46 -33.88 -29.99
CA GLY A 519 22.46 -33.85 -28.52
C GLY A 519 23.60 -32.99 -27.96
N ALA A 520 24.84 -33.22 -28.44
CA ALA A 520 26.02 -32.46 -28.05
C ALA A 520 25.89 -30.95 -28.36
N VAL A 521 25.27 -30.60 -29.50
CA VAL A 521 24.99 -29.21 -29.86
C VAL A 521 23.97 -28.59 -28.90
N ALA A 522 22.90 -29.30 -28.58
CA ALA A 522 21.86 -28.80 -27.68
C ALA A 522 22.40 -28.51 -26.26
N SER A 523 23.09 -29.47 -25.65
CA SER A 523 23.64 -29.28 -24.31
C SER A 523 24.70 -28.17 -24.26
N SER A 524 25.53 -28.06 -25.31
CA SER A 524 26.55 -27.01 -25.40
C SER A 524 25.94 -25.61 -25.47
N GLU A 525 24.92 -25.43 -26.30
CA GLU A 525 24.25 -24.13 -26.46
C GLU A 525 23.53 -23.70 -25.18
N VAL A 526 22.85 -24.65 -24.51
CA VAL A 526 22.19 -24.35 -23.22
C VAL A 526 23.21 -23.88 -22.19
N ILE A 527 24.32 -24.59 -22.02
CA ILE A 527 25.37 -24.18 -21.07
C ILE A 527 25.95 -22.82 -21.45
N ALA A 528 26.26 -22.59 -22.72
CA ALA A 528 26.80 -21.30 -23.20
C ALA A 528 25.87 -20.12 -22.87
N SER A 529 24.55 -20.32 -22.99
CA SER A 529 23.54 -19.32 -22.66
C SER A 529 23.49 -18.92 -21.18
N LEU A 530 24.01 -19.76 -20.28
CA LEU A 530 24.05 -19.54 -18.84
C LEU A 530 25.39 -18.96 -18.35
N VAL A 531 26.50 -19.18 -19.06
CA VAL A 531 27.86 -18.79 -18.63
C VAL A 531 27.96 -17.31 -18.25
N GLU A 532 27.25 -16.42 -18.96
CA GLU A 532 27.19 -14.98 -18.66
C GLU A 532 26.71 -14.66 -17.24
N LEU A 533 26.00 -15.58 -16.58
CA LEU A 533 25.52 -15.40 -15.20
C LEU A 533 26.65 -15.53 -14.16
N ASP A 534 27.80 -16.06 -14.55
CA ASP A 534 28.98 -16.18 -13.69
C ASP A 534 29.81 -14.88 -13.63
N ASP A 535 29.53 -13.91 -14.50
CA ASP A 535 30.23 -12.62 -14.55
C ASP A 535 29.92 -11.72 -13.34
N ASP A 536 30.94 -11.03 -12.83
CA ASP A 536 30.84 -10.09 -11.68
C ASP A 536 30.33 -8.70 -12.10
N THR A 537 29.15 -8.65 -12.73
CA THR A 537 28.50 -7.39 -13.17
C THR A 537 27.65 -6.72 -12.08
N GLY A 538 27.77 -7.18 -10.84
CA GLY A 538 27.00 -6.76 -9.67
C GLY A 538 25.93 -7.79 -9.27
N ASP A 539 25.56 -7.79 -7.99
CA ASP A 539 24.59 -8.76 -7.46
C ASP A 539 23.16 -8.45 -7.97
N PRO A 540 22.51 -9.37 -8.70
CA PRO A 540 21.16 -9.15 -9.19
C PRO A 540 20.16 -9.03 -8.02
N PRO A 541 19.09 -8.23 -8.16
CA PRO A 541 18.10 -8.04 -7.11
C PRO A 541 17.36 -9.33 -6.73
N ASP A 542 17.34 -10.33 -7.62
CA ASP A 542 16.88 -11.69 -7.38
C ASP A 542 17.62 -12.72 -8.26
N LEU A 543 17.61 -14.00 -7.87
CA LEU A 543 18.33 -15.08 -8.54
C LEU A 543 17.53 -15.80 -9.63
N LEU A 544 16.20 -15.75 -9.56
CA LEU A 544 15.34 -16.53 -10.45
C LEU A 544 15.15 -15.86 -11.81
N THR A 545 15.04 -14.53 -11.83
CA THR A 545 14.90 -13.75 -13.06
C THR A 545 16.06 -13.99 -14.04
N PRO A 546 17.35 -13.87 -13.65
CA PRO A 546 18.46 -14.15 -14.56
C PRO A 546 18.49 -15.61 -15.03
N LEU A 547 18.23 -16.59 -14.14
CA LEU A 547 18.14 -18.01 -14.50
C LEU A 547 17.02 -18.28 -15.51
N HIS A 548 15.84 -17.70 -15.29
CA HIS A 548 14.69 -17.84 -16.19
C HIS A 548 14.96 -17.20 -17.56
N ALA A 549 15.53 -16.00 -17.58
CA ALA A 549 15.91 -15.31 -18.81
C ALA A 549 16.94 -16.11 -19.62
N ALA A 550 17.92 -16.73 -18.95
CA ALA A 550 18.92 -17.58 -19.58
C ALA A 550 18.31 -18.87 -20.15
N ALA A 551 17.46 -19.56 -19.39
CA ALA A 551 16.76 -20.76 -19.87
C ALA A 551 15.88 -20.46 -21.10
N GLN A 552 15.14 -19.35 -21.08
CA GLN A 552 14.34 -18.92 -22.23
C GLN A 552 15.19 -18.51 -23.43
N ARG A 553 16.37 -17.89 -23.20
CA ARG A 553 17.31 -17.55 -24.27
C ARG A 553 17.81 -18.82 -24.94
N ALA A 554 18.22 -19.80 -24.15
CA ALA A 554 18.68 -21.10 -24.63
C ALA A 554 17.62 -21.80 -25.48
N GLN A 555 16.37 -21.86 -24.99
CA GLN A 555 15.24 -22.43 -25.74
C GLN A 555 15.06 -21.75 -27.11
N ARG A 556 15.09 -20.41 -27.16
CA ARG A 556 14.96 -19.66 -28.43
C ARG A 556 16.13 -19.92 -29.38
N GLN A 557 17.34 -20.03 -28.85
CA GLN A 557 18.53 -20.33 -29.67
C GLN A 557 18.45 -21.73 -30.26
N LEU A 558 18.06 -22.74 -29.47
CA LEU A 558 17.84 -24.09 -29.97
C LEU A 558 16.78 -24.12 -31.08
N ALA A 559 15.66 -23.43 -30.89
CA ALA A 559 14.63 -23.32 -31.93
C ALA A 559 15.17 -22.70 -33.23
N ALA A 560 15.92 -21.61 -33.13
CA ALA A 560 16.54 -20.95 -34.29
C ALA A 560 17.54 -21.86 -35.03
N MET A 561 18.40 -22.56 -34.29
CA MET A 561 19.39 -23.49 -34.87
C MET A 561 18.73 -24.65 -35.63
N ALA A 562 17.62 -25.19 -35.11
CA ALA A 562 16.88 -26.26 -35.78
C ALA A 562 16.06 -25.81 -37.00
N GLU A 563 15.73 -24.51 -37.08
CA GLU A 563 15.19 -23.91 -38.30
C GLU A 563 16.25 -23.77 -39.38
N GLU A 564 17.48 -23.38 -39.01
CA GLU A 564 18.60 -23.16 -39.92
C GLU A 564 19.23 -24.47 -40.43
N ASP A 565 19.42 -25.47 -39.55
CA ASP A 565 19.96 -26.78 -39.92
C ASP A 565 18.94 -27.91 -39.68
N PRO A 566 18.36 -28.50 -40.74
CA PRO A 566 17.47 -29.64 -40.64
C PRO A 566 18.05 -30.87 -39.92
N GLN A 567 19.37 -31.02 -39.81
CA GLN A 567 20.03 -32.11 -39.08
C GLN A 567 19.90 -31.96 -37.54
N LEU A 568 19.64 -30.75 -37.05
CA LEU A 568 19.45 -30.44 -35.63
C LEU A 568 17.98 -30.55 -35.18
N ARG A 569 17.07 -30.94 -36.07
CA ARG A 569 15.64 -31.08 -35.74
C ARG A 569 15.43 -32.18 -34.72
N GLY A 570 14.68 -31.85 -33.66
CA GLY A 570 14.40 -32.78 -32.57
C GLY A 570 15.52 -32.89 -31.55
N MET A 571 16.54 -32.00 -31.61
CA MET A 571 17.49 -31.86 -30.52
C MET A 571 16.79 -31.42 -29.24
N ALA A 572 17.20 -32.02 -28.13
CA ALA A 572 16.72 -31.67 -26.81
C ALA A 572 17.85 -31.82 -25.79
N THR A 573 17.70 -31.20 -24.63
CA THR A 573 18.64 -31.40 -23.54
C THR A 573 17.98 -31.14 -22.19
N THR A 574 18.48 -31.76 -21.12
CA THR A 574 18.15 -31.37 -19.76
C THR A 574 18.80 -30.03 -19.41
N LEU A 575 18.37 -29.43 -18.30
CA LEU A 575 19.08 -28.30 -17.69
C LEU A 575 18.94 -28.41 -16.18
N THR A 576 20.06 -28.49 -15.47
CA THR A 576 20.10 -28.32 -14.02
C THR A 576 21.19 -27.31 -13.69
N ALA A 577 20.81 -26.15 -13.13
CA ALA A 577 21.76 -25.10 -12.80
C ALA A 577 21.49 -24.46 -11.44
N LEU A 578 22.57 -24.07 -10.77
CA LEU A 578 22.62 -23.38 -9.50
C LEU A 578 23.35 -22.05 -9.66
N LEU A 579 22.67 -20.93 -9.35
CA LEU A 579 23.25 -19.59 -9.33
C LEU A 579 23.39 -19.09 -7.89
N TRP A 580 24.56 -18.56 -7.56
CA TRP A 580 24.96 -18.23 -6.20
C TRP A 580 25.26 -16.74 -6.02
N VAL A 581 24.66 -16.14 -4.97
CA VAL A 581 24.91 -14.74 -4.54
C VAL A 581 24.84 -14.62 -3.02
N GLY A 582 25.96 -14.22 -2.39
CA GLY A 582 26.02 -14.00 -0.95
C GLY A 582 25.86 -15.30 -0.16
N SER A 583 24.68 -15.55 0.39
CA SER A 583 24.31 -16.84 1.02
C SER A 583 23.15 -17.54 0.29
N ARG A 584 22.72 -17.02 -0.86
CA ARG A 584 21.50 -17.41 -1.57
C ARG A 584 21.86 -18.21 -2.81
N LEU A 585 21.13 -19.29 -3.03
CA LEU A 585 21.29 -20.22 -4.14
C LEU A 585 19.95 -20.31 -4.90
N GLY A 586 19.93 -19.92 -6.17
CA GLY A 586 18.82 -20.12 -7.08
C GLY A 586 19.05 -21.41 -7.85
N LEU A 587 18.00 -22.20 -8.07
CA LEU A 587 18.03 -23.42 -8.86
C LEU A 587 17.05 -23.29 -10.03
N VAL A 588 17.47 -23.73 -11.21
CA VAL A 588 16.61 -23.99 -12.38
C VAL A 588 16.80 -25.45 -12.80
N HIS A 589 15.69 -26.16 -13.03
CA HIS A 589 15.73 -27.57 -13.39
C HIS A 589 14.68 -27.96 -14.45
N ILE A 590 15.11 -28.73 -15.44
CA ILE A 590 14.33 -29.34 -16.52
C ILE A 590 14.96 -30.71 -16.84
N GLY A 591 14.14 -31.76 -16.91
CA GLY A 591 14.58 -33.10 -17.28
C GLY A 591 14.79 -34.02 -16.09
N ASP A 592 15.68 -35.00 -16.25
CA ASP A 592 15.95 -36.09 -15.31
C ASP A 592 17.41 -36.10 -14.79
N SER A 593 18.21 -35.10 -15.16
CA SER A 593 19.44 -34.79 -14.42
C SER A 593 19.10 -34.39 -12.98
N ARG A 594 19.99 -34.65 -12.03
CA ARG A 594 19.68 -34.50 -10.61
C ARG A 594 20.61 -33.52 -9.91
N ALA A 595 20.06 -32.81 -8.93
CA ALA A 595 20.86 -32.15 -7.91
C ALA A 595 20.57 -32.75 -6.54
N TYR A 596 21.63 -32.92 -5.74
CA TYR A 596 21.58 -33.40 -4.37
C TYR A 596 22.25 -32.40 -3.42
N LEU A 597 21.77 -32.38 -2.17
CA LEU A 597 22.38 -31.70 -1.05
C LEU A 597 22.73 -32.73 0.02
N LEU A 598 23.99 -32.78 0.43
CA LEU A 598 24.43 -33.43 1.66
C LEU A 598 24.54 -32.36 2.75
N ARG A 599 23.70 -32.47 3.78
CA ARG A 599 23.71 -31.58 4.97
C ARG A 599 23.56 -32.40 6.22
N ASP A 600 24.37 -32.11 7.24
CA ASP A 600 24.37 -32.81 8.52
C ASP A 600 24.43 -34.35 8.39
N GLY A 601 25.18 -34.82 7.38
CA GLY A 601 25.34 -36.24 7.08
C GLY A 601 24.12 -36.93 6.46
N THR A 602 23.12 -36.19 6.00
CA THR A 602 21.94 -36.72 5.29
C THR A 602 21.94 -36.25 3.84
N LEU A 603 21.88 -37.18 2.89
CA LEU A 603 21.69 -36.87 1.47
C LEU A 603 20.21 -36.60 1.16
N THR A 604 19.93 -35.56 0.40
CA THR A 604 18.59 -35.25 -0.09
C THR A 604 18.67 -34.86 -1.56
N GLN A 605 17.90 -35.53 -2.42
CA GLN A 605 17.66 -35.07 -3.79
C GLN A 605 16.78 -33.81 -3.74
N ILE A 606 17.23 -32.73 -4.41
CA ILE A 606 16.59 -31.41 -4.35
C ILE A 606 15.87 -31.03 -5.64
N THR A 607 15.98 -31.85 -6.68
CA THR A 607 15.23 -31.74 -7.95
C THR A 607 14.25 -32.89 -8.09
N GLN A 608 13.18 -32.70 -8.85
CA GLN A 608 12.25 -33.77 -9.19
C GLN A 608 12.41 -34.19 -10.65
N ASP A 609 12.73 -35.46 -10.88
CA ASP A 609 12.86 -36.02 -12.23
C ASP A 609 11.57 -35.81 -13.04
N ASN A 610 11.68 -35.05 -14.11
CA ASN A 610 10.58 -34.67 -14.98
C ASN A 610 10.90 -35.07 -16.42
N ARG A 611 9.90 -35.57 -17.16
CA ARG A 611 10.10 -36.01 -18.55
C ARG A 611 10.30 -34.93 -19.63
N PRO A 612 9.80 -33.67 -19.48
CA PRO A 612 10.03 -32.67 -20.52
C PRO A 612 11.48 -32.17 -20.49
N MET A 613 12.02 -31.91 -21.68
CA MET A 613 13.39 -31.44 -21.93
C MET A 613 13.37 -30.10 -22.67
N VAL A 614 14.42 -29.30 -22.52
CA VAL A 614 14.62 -28.09 -23.34
C VAL A 614 14.73 -28.54 -24.79
N SER A 615 13.82 -28.12 -25.67
CA SER A 615 13.72 -28.69 -27.02
C SER A 615 13.21 -27.69 -28.05
N THR A 616 13.21 -28.07 -29.32
CA THR A 616 12.75 -27.18 -30.41
C THR A 616 11.23 -27.17 -30.58
N ALA A 617 10.50 -28.08 -29.93
CA ALA A 617 9.11 -28.40 -30.26
C ALA A 617 8.07 -27.85 -29.26
N GLU A 618 8.40 -27.79 -27.97
CA GLU A 618 7.49 -27.34 -26.91
C GLU A 618 8.22 -26.40 -25.94
N GLU A 619 7.53 -25.32 -25.54
CA GLU A 619 7.98 -24.44 -24.47
C GLU A 619 7.77 -25.18 -23.14
N VAL A 620 8.88 -25.50 -22.46
CA VAL A 620 8.87 -26.22 -21.19
C VAL A 620 8.97 -25.22 -20.04
N ASP A 621 8.07 -25.35 -19.06
CA ASP A 621 8.10 -24.54 -17.85
C ASP A 621 9.16 -25.11 -16.89
N PRO A 622 10.27 -24.39 -16.64
CA PRO A 622 11.33 -24.87 -15.77
C PRO A 622 10.90 -24.85 -14.30
N GLU A 623 11.40 -25.81 -13.54
CA GLU A 623 11.27 -25.79 -12.09
C GLU A 623 12.27 -24.80 -11.48
N PHE A 624 11.79 -23.86 -10.65
CA PHE A 624 12.63 -22.84 -10.02
C PHE A 624 12.54 -22.88 -8.50
N TRP A 625 13.69 -22.82 -7.82
CA TRP A 625 13.75 -22.72 -6.36
C TRP A 625 14.78 -21.69 -5.91
N VAL A 626 14.56 -21.09 -4.74
CA VAL A 626 15.60 -20.35 -4.02
C VAL A 626 15.82 -21.02 -2.69
N ARG A 627 17.08 -21.21 -2.30
CA ARG A 627 17.47 -21.73 -0.99
C ARG A 627 18.63 -20.91 -0.43
N LYS A 628 18.86 -21.04 0.88
CA LYS A 628 20.08 -20.55 1.51
C LYS A 628 21.09 -21.69 1.57
N ALA A 629 22.32 -21.44 1.13
CA ALA A 629 23.42 -22.34 1.46
C ALA A 629 24.03 -21.96 2.81
N LEU A 630 24.49 -22.97 3.52
CA LEU A 630 25.13 -22.90 4.81
C LEU A 630 26.57 -23.39 4.67
N ALA A 631 27.43 -22.92 5.57
CA ALA A 631 28.76 -23.53 5.69
C ALA A 631 28.64 -25.01 6.02
N GLY A 632 29.43 -25.84 5.34
CA GLY A 632 29.41 -27.30 5.44
C GLY A 632 28.45 -27.97 4.46
N ASP A 633 27.62 -27.22 3.72
CA ASP A 633 26.82 -27.80 2.65
C ASP A 633 27.72 -28.34 1.53
N ARG A 634 27.38 -29.55 1.06
CA ARG A 634 27.99 -30.15 -0.13
C ARG A 634 26.90 -30.47 -1.15
N TYR A 635 27.04 -29.90 -2.35
CA TYR A 635 26.11 -30.10 -3.46
C TYR A 635 26.71 -31.03 -4.50
N LEU A 636 25.86 -31.85 -5.12
CA LEU A 636 26.18 -32.68 -6.28
C LEU A 636 25.17 -32.39 -7.39
N LEU A 637 25.62 -32.02 -8.58
CA LEU A 637 24.84 -32.09 -9.82
C LEU A 637 25.32 -33.28 -10.63
N CYS A 638 24.42 -34.06 -11.20
CA CYS A 638 24.80 -35.18 -12.06
C CYS A 638 23.78 -35.50 -13.17
N THR A 639 24.26 -36.08 -14.27
CA THR A 639 23.41 -36.65 -15.32
C THR A 639 22.90 -38.03 -14.90
N ASP A 640 21.93 -38.55 -15.66
CA ASP A 640 21.34 -39.87 -15.43
C ASP A 640 22.39 -40.99 -15.48
N GLY A 641 23.45 -40.83 -16.29
CA GLY A 641 24.53 -41.81 -16.42
C GLY A 641 25.33 -42.03 -15.14
N LEU A 642 25.21 -41.15 -14.14
CA LEU A 642 25.64 -41.44 -12.76
C LEU A 642 24.52 -42.12 -11.96
N SER A 643 23.37 -41.46 -11.81
CA SER A 643 22.32 -41.86 -10.86
C SER A 643 21.55 -43.13 -11.26
N ASP A 644 21.62 -43.56 -12.52
CA ASP A 644 20.99 -44.79 -12.99
C ASP A 644 21.78 -46.04 -12.59
N VAL A 645 23.09 -45.90 -12.35
CA VAL A 645 23.99 -47.03 -12.09
C VAL A 645 24.70 -46.96 -10.73
N VAL A 646 24.64 -45.82 -10.05
CA VAL A 646 25.14 -45.63 -8.68
C VAL A 646 23.97 -45.28 -7.78
N SER A 647 23.75 -46.08 -6.73
CA SER A 647 22.62 -45.87 -5.81
C SER A 647 22.81 -44.63 -4.93
N ASP A 648 21.70 -44.06 -4.45
CA ASP A 648 21.71 -42.92 -3.54
C ASP A 648 22.55 -43.19 -2.28
N GLU A 649 22.54 -44.42 -1.75
CA GLU A 649 23.38 -44.78 -0.60
C GLU A 649 24.88 -44.73 -0.94
N SER A 650 25.27 -45.18 -2.14
CA SER A 650 26.66 -45.12 -2.60
C SER A 650 27.09 -43.67 -2.89
N ILE A 651 26.17 -42.85 -3.39
CA ILE A 651 26.37 -41.40 -3.58
C ILE A 651 26.56 -40.73 -2.22
N GLU A 652 25.72 -41.04 -1.24
CA GLU A 652 25.80 -40.51 0.12
C GLU A 652 27.13 -40.87 0.78
N GLU A 653 27.52 -42.15 0.73
CA GLU A 653 28.82 -42.62 1.25
C GLU A 653 30.01 -41.89 0.59
N CYS A 654 29.95 -41.69 -0.72
CA CYS A 654 30.99 -40.98 -1.46
C CYS A 654 31.05 -39.51 -1.06
N LEU A 655 29.92 -38.80 -1.00
CA LEU A 655 29.88 -37.39 -0.61
C LEU A 655 30.27 -37.18 0.86
N ALA A 656 29.88 -38.09 1.75
CA ALA A 656 30.18 -38.06 3.18
C ALA A 656 31.62 -38.43 3.53
N SER A 657 32.42 -38.91 2.57
CA SER A 657 33.83 -39.26 2.77
C SER A 657 34.76 -38.06 3.04
N HIS A 658 34.22 -36.84 2.97
CA HIS A 658 34.95 -35.56 3.14
C HIS A 658 36.20 -35.41 2.25
N LEU A 659 36.29 -36.18 1.17
CA LEU A 659 37.32 -36.01 0.15
C LEU A 659 37.19 -34.64 -0.52
N HIS A 660 38.29 -34.15 -1.10
CA HIS A 660 38.28 -32.92 -1.89
C HIS A 660 37.29 -33.06 -3.07
N PRO A 661 36.59 -31.99 -3.51
CA PRO A 661 35.62 -32.09 -4.62
C PRO A 661 36.17 -32.80 -5.86
N GLN A 662 37.42 -32.51 -6.24
CA GLN A 662 38.08 -33.17 -7.38
C GLN A 662 38.23 -34.69 -7.22
N GLU A 663 38.58 -35.16 -6.02
CA GLU A 663 38.72 -36.58 -5.73
C GLU A 663 37.36 -37.26 -5.66
N THR A 664 36.36 -36.56 -5.12
CA THR A 664 34.97 -37.01 -5.03
C THR A 664 34.37 -37.21 -6.43
N VAL A 665 34.55 -36.25 -7.33
CA VAL A 665 34.17 -36.36 -8.75
C VAL A 665 34.82 -37.59 -9.39
N GLY A 666 36.13 -37.79 -9.20
CA GLY A 666 36.84 -38.96 -9.72
C GLY A 666 36.31 -40.30 -9.17
N ALA A 667 35.95 -40.33 -7.88
CA ALA A 667 35.35 -41.49 -7.24
C ALA A 667 33.94 -41.79 -7.79
N LEU A 668 33.07 -40.79 -7.94
CA LEU A 668 31.73 -40.93 -8.52
C LEU A 668 31.78 -41.45 -9.95
N VAL A 669 32.64 -40.87 -10.80
CA VAL A 669 32.83 -41.35 -12.18
C VAL A 669 33.34 -42.80 -12.20
N THR A 670 34.28 -43.14 -11.32
CA THR A 670 34.79 -44.51 -11.20
C THR A 670 33.69 -45.50 -10.76
N LEU A 671 32.81 -45.10 -9.84
CA LEU A 671 31.67 -45.90 -9.41
C LEU A 671 30.69 -46.14 -10.57
N ALA A 672 30.35 -45.10 -11.33
CA ALA A 672 29.48 -45.23 -12.49
C ALA A 672 30.06 -46.16 -13.57
N LEU A 673 31.36 -46.06 -13.83
CA LEU A 673 32.06 -46.97 -14.76
C LEU A 673 32.05 -48.42 -14.26
N ARG A 674 32.21 -48.65 -12.94
CA ARG A 674 32.07 -49.99 -12.34
C ARG A 674 30.64 -50.53 -12.43
N GLY A 675 29.65 -49.65 -12.40
CA GLY A 675 28.24 -49.95 -12.66
C GLY A 675 27.92 -50.27 -14.13
N GLY A 676 28.91 -50.21 -15.02
CA GLY A 676 28.76 -50.55 -16.44
C GLY A 676 28.77 -49.35 -17.39
N GLY A 677 28.72 -48.11 -16.88
CA GLY A 677 28.83 -46.87 -17.66
C GLY A 677 28.04 -46.83 -18.98
N PRO A 678 26.71 -47.04 -18.96
CA PRO A 678 25.89 -47.19 -20.16
C PRO A 678 25.64 -45.89 -20.94
N GLY A 679 25.76 -44.74 -20.27
CA GLY A 679 25.57 -43.40 -20.84
C GLY A 679 26.79 -42.51 -20.66
N ASN A 680 26.66 -41.25 -21.06
CA ASN A 680 27.61 -40.21 -20.68
C ASN A 680 27.47 -39.92 -19.18
N ILE A 681 28.59 -39.67 -18.49
CA ILE A 681 28.64 -39.56 -17.04
C ILE A 681 29.23 -38.21 -16.72
N SER A 682 28.42 -37.27 -16.24
CA SER A 682 28.89 -35.94 -15.85
C SER A 682 28.41 -35.59 -14.46
N CYS A 683 29.31 -34.98 -13.67
CA CYS A 683 28.94 -34.50 -12.35
C CYS A 683 29.78 -33.28 -11.92
N ILE A 684 29.20 -32.48 -11.03
CA ILE A 684 29.81 -31.33 -10.39
C ILE A 684 29.62 -31.48 -8.88
N VAL A 685 30.70 -31.37 -8.11
CA VAL A 685 30.68 -31.37 -6.65
C VAL A 685 31.11 -29.99 -6.15
N ALA A 686 30.36 -29.40 -5.23
CA ALA A 686 30.65 -28.09 -4.66
C ALA A 686 30.47 -28.04 -3.13
N ASP A 687 31.48 -27.53 -2.44
CA ASP A 687 31.52 -27.33 -0.99
C ASP A 687 31.35 -25.86 -0.65
N PHE A 688 30.50 -25.55 0.33
CA PHE A 688 30.33 -24.22 0.90
C PHE A 688 31.10 -24.10 2.22
N LEU A 689 32.02 -23.14 2.30
CA LEU A 689 32.97 -22.98 3.39
C LEU A 689 32.76 -21.67 4.15
N ALA A 690 32.90 -21.71 5.48
CA ALA A 690 32.78 -20.54 6.36
C ALA A 690 34.01 -19.65 6.37
N THR A 691 35.18 -20.14 5.93
CA THR A 691 36.44 -19.37 5.85
C THR A 691 37.20 -19.69 4.56
N ARG A 692 38.04 -18.74 4.12
CA ARG A 692 38.94 -18.90 2.96
C ARG A 692 40.16 -19.81 3.24
N GLU A 693 40.37 -20.21 4.49
CA GLU A 693 41.60 -20.87 4.98
C GLU A 693 41.45 -22.37 5.22
N ASP A 694 40.23 -22.93 5.12
CA ASP A 694 39.98 -24.36 5.34
C ASP A 694 40.45 -25.21 4.14
N ASP A 695 41.66 -25.79 4.23
CA ASP A 695 42.23 -26.85 3.39
C ASP A 695 42.26 -26.65 1.85
N GLY A 696 43.07 -25.68 1.38
CA GLY A 696 43.51 -25.58 -0.03
C GLY A 696 42.96 -24.37 -0.81
N PRO A 697 43.58 -24.01 -1.96
CA PRO A 697 43.19 -22.84 -2.74
C PRO A 697 41.74 -22.97 -3.23
N LEU A 698 41.01 -21.85 -3.26
CA LEU A 698 39.67 -21.78 -3.87
C LEU A 698 39.75 -21.97 -5.40
N SER A 699 38.67 -22.51 -5.97
CA SER A 699 38.49 -22.62 -7.42
C SER A 699 38.05 -21.25 -7.96
N ASP A 700 39.01 -20.34 -8.18
CA ASP A 700 38.73 -19.01 -8.77
C ASP A 700 38.66 -19.07 -10.31
N THR A 701 38.96 -20.23 -10.92
CA THR A 701 38.93 -20.46 -12.37
C THR A 701 37.76 -21.36 -12.73
N PRO A 702 36.87 -20.93 -13.63
CA PRO A 702 35.80 -21.78 -14.13
C PRO A 702 36.33 -23.06 -14.81
N VAL A 703 35.59 -24.16 -14.64
CA VAL A 703 35.84 -25.46 -15.24
C VAL A 703 34.69 -25.77 -16.20
N VAL A 704 35.03 -26.03 -17.44
CA VAL A 704 34.10 -26.41 -18.51
C VAL A 704 34.33 -27.90 -18.83
N ILE A 705 33.28 -28.71 -18.89
CA ILE A 705 33.35 -30.16 -19.09
C ILE A 705 32.37 -30.65 -20.18
N GLY A 706 32.65 -31.81 -20.77
CA GLY A 706 31.76 -32.43 -21.75
C GLY A 706 31.89 -31.85 -23.17
N ALA A 707 30.82 -31.93 -23.96
CA ALA A 707 30.77 -31.49 -25.36
C ALA A 707 31.17 -30.03 -25.53
N VAL A 708 30.72 -29.16 -24.63
CA VAL A 708 31.07 -27.73 -24.63
C VAL A 708 32.58 -27.48 -24.48
N ALA A 709 33.31 -28.36 -23.79
CA ALA A 709 34.77 -28.24 -23.64
C ALA A 709 35.50 -28.72 -24.92
N GLU A 710 35.00 -29.77 -25.57
CA GLU A 710 35.58 -30.29 -26.82
C GLU A 710 35.48 -29.27 -27.96
N ASN A 711 34.35 -28.53 -28.03
CA ASN A 711 34.12 -27.45 -29.00
C ASN A 711 34.98 -26.19 -28.80
N GLN A 712 35.50 -25.93 -27.59
CA GLN A 712 36.41 -24.79 -27.34
C GLN A 712 37.81 -25.02 -27.91
N THR A 713 38.21 -26.27 -28.16
CA THR A 713 39.51 -26.59 -28.78
C THR A 713 39.58 -26.12 -30.24
N ASP A 714 38.44 -26.03 -30.93
CA ASP A 714 38.35 -25.53 -32.31
C ASP A 714 38.29 -23.99 -32.42
N LEU A 715 37.97 -23.29 -31.32
CA LEU A 715 37.95 -21.82 -31.26
C LEU A 715 39.34 -21.19 -31.07
N TYR A 716 40.35 -21.97 -30.65
CA TYR A 716 41.76 -21.55 -30.53
C TYR A 716 42.69 -22.21 -31.56
N ALA A 717 42.13 -22.97 -32.50
CA ALA A 717 42.84 -23.60 -33.61
C ALA A 717 42.47 -22.97 -34.96
N ASN A 718 42.64 -21.64 -35.09
CA ASN A 718 42.92 -20.96 -36.36
C ASN A 718 43.52 -19.57 -36.14
#